data_AF-A0A812VRZ3-F1
#
_entry.id   AF-A0A812VRZ3-F1
#
_cell.length_a   1.000
_cell.length_b   1.000
_cell.length_c   1.000
_cell.angle_alpha   90.00
_cell.angle_beta   90.00
_cell.angle_gamma   90.00
#
_symmetry.space_group_name_H-M   'P 1'
#
loop_
_entity.id
_entity.type
_entity.pdbx_description
1 polymer ?
#
loop_
_entity_poly.entity_id
_entity_poly.type
_entity_poly.pdbx_seq_one_letter_code
_entity_poly.pdbx_strand_id
1 'polypeptide(L)'
;MTSVVSENMTLERGRDLSMCNAAAVSIYADADITAFALPPAIRGHFTTKTIQDAIKKAVLAGAQAFLAMISKTANCLGLSKVTDKINSAANLASEALANLIPEIGLDLNLKAIQLMSPQTFWCKEVYTTPGFEDAPCAAELGCKTAGRSYEPPEPGIEVPPPEQVKEKDQLTKEAATCYDIPMGDHFIQLGEWRLAAINYEHFSISHKGTKQTPQIFHSDGTLHGGPRSDWGAWHLNAFDSGKSNGIDFGYQFIQIGPFRLGAVDDNHFSISHKDGNTIQIFRDDGKLFGGPRTDFSTWDRPVGSPVGITFGDRFMQLGNFRLGDADGHHLVVSHKNGWTSQIYRLDGTLHPGPRTDWSPRILHRWPMAWTCKTIAEMAFGPCDSDFGTFGDRFIQLGQWRIAAIDATHLSVSHKSGNTAYIYRDDGTVHPGPRSDFGSWGRPTGFPYGITFGPGFIQIGNFRLGAMDDTHFSVSHRYHGGRTAMIYRSDATLHPGPRGDYQPWGLSAGPAVGITFGDRFLQIGNFRLGDADGGHLVLTHENGKILHIFRNDGHNFYHQTGHAAMVNQRYQHDHCRSIYAALSSCPGIAMGENFMEIGDWRLAAINDHHFSVSHRDGQTPQIYRFDGTRHPGPRTDFNSWSWEPKMTGSHGKVHFGDRFMQFGSFRMGAVDDNHFSISHNGGQTIQIFRSDGTLHPGPRRDFGLWHRPILDVPLGISFGDRFVQLGKFRVGDVDGGHFSVAHVDGQTMQIFRADGTLHPGPRSDWTTAGRPMHQCRVADLEL
;
A
#
# COMPACT_ATOMS: atom_id res chain seq x y z
N MET A 1 21.95 -54.93 33.12
CA MET A 1 21.66 -53.53 33.51
C MET A 1 21.91 -52.51 32.40
N THR A 2 22.69 -52.81 31.36
CA THR A 2 22.92 -51.90 30.22
C THR A 2 21.87 -51.95 29.10
N SER A 3 21.06 -53.02 28.96
CA SER A 3 20.00 -53.07 27.93
C SER A 3 18.72 -52.32 28.32
N VAL A 4 18.33 -52.40 29.61
CA VAL A 4 17.12 -51.76 30.17
C VAL A 4 17.22 -50.22 30.14
N VAL A 5 18.43 -49.67 30.25
CA VAL A 5 18.66 -48.21 30.16
C VAL A 5 18.49 -47.71 28.73
N SER A 6 18.84 -48.51 27.71
CA SER A 6 18.66 -48.12 26.31
C SER A 6 17.21 -48.18 25.83
N GLU A 7 16.42 -49.11 26.37
CA GLU A 7 14.98 -49.24 26.09
C GLU A 7 14.16 -48.13 26.76
N ASN A 8 14.48 -47.77 28.01
CA ASN A 8 13.82 -46.65 28.69
C ASN A 8 14.16 -45.29 28.05
N MET A 9 15.40 -45.08 27.62
CA MET A 9 15.79 -43.86 26.89
C MET A 9 15.11 -43.73 25.51
N THR A 10 14.81 -44.84 24.83
CA THR A 10 14.09 -44.80 23.54
C THR A 10 12.58 -44.60 23.73
N LEU A 11 12.00 -45.10 24.83
CA LEU A 11 10.60 -44.87 25.17
C LEU A 11 10.33 -43.42 25.61
N GLU A 12 11.22 -42.82 26.40
CA GLU A 12 11.13 -41.41 26.80
C GLU A 12 11.30 -40.47 25.59
N ARG A 13 12.31 -40.71 24.73
CA ARG A 13 12.47 -39.95 23.48
C ARG A 13 11.23 -40.03 22.59
N GLY A 14 10.59 -41.20 22.50
CA GLY A 14 9.37 -41.40 21.72
C GLY A 14 8.17 -40.61 22.26
N ARG A 15 8.05 -40.46 23.58
CA ARG A 15 7.02 -39.64 24.22
C ARG A 15 7.24 -38.15 24.03
N ASP A 16 8.47 -37.68 24.18
CA ASP A 16 8.82 -36.27 23.97
C ASP A 16 8.58 -35.85 22.52
N LEU A 17 8.95 -36.70 21.56
CA LEU A 17 8.68 -36.49 20.13
C LEU A 17 7.18 -36.47 19.80
N SER A 18 6.38 -37.33 20.41
CA SER A 18 4.91 -37.34 20.26
C SER A 18 4.29 -36.04 20.79
N MET A 19 4.77 -35.54 21.92
CA MET A 19 4.28 -34.31 22.55
C MET A 19 4.63 -33.08 21.71
N CYS A 20 5.85 -33.00 21.20
CA CYS A 20 6.30 -31.93 20.31
C CYS A 20 5.52 -31.89 18.99
N ASN A 21 5.21 -33.06 18.42
CA ASN A 21 4.41 -33.15 17.20
C ASN A 21 2.95 -32.73 17.44
N ALA A 22 2.34 -33.12 18.57
CA ALA A 22 1.00 -32.69 18.93
C ALA A 22 0.92 -31.17 19.17
N ALA A 23 1.89 -30.60 19.89
CA ALA A 23 1.97 -29.15 20.12
C ALA A 23 2.14 -28.36 18.81
N ALA A 24 2.99 -28.84 17.89
CA ALA A 24 3.15 -28.22 16.58
C ALA A 24 1.86 -28.26 15.75
N VAL A 25 1.10 -29.37 15.79
CA VAL A 25 -0.17 -29.50 15.07
C VAL A 25 -1.26 -28.61 15.67
N SER A 26 -1.37 -28.48 17.00
CA SER A 26 -2.30 -27.53 17.64
C SER A 26 -1.99 -26.09 17.26
N ILE A 27 -0.71 -25.69 17.26
CA ILE A 27 -0.29 -24.34 16.83
C ILE A 27 -0.64 -24.09 15.35
N TYR A 28 -0.59 -25.14 14.51
CA TYR A 28 -0.98 -25.08 13.10
C TYR A 28 -2.49 -25.04 12.88
N ALA A 29 -3.28 -25.69 13.73
CA ALA A 29 -4.74 -25.71 13.62
C ALA A 29 -5.37 -24.38 14.08
N ASP A 30 -4.77 -23.70 15.05
CA ASP A 30 -5.20 -22.39 15.54
C ASP A 30 -4.80 -21.23 14.62
N ALA A 31 -3.81 -21.43 13.75
CA ALA A 31 -3.45 -20.50 12.69
C ALA A 31 -4.26 -20.86 11.43
N ASP A 32 -5.45 -20.26 11.28
CA ASP A 32 -6.39 -20.42 10.16
C ASP A 32 -5.68 -20.73 8.83
N ILE A 33 -6.02 -21.88 8.22
CA ILE A 33 -5.26 -22.56 7.15
C ILE A 33 -5.02 -21.64 5.94
N THR A 34 -3.93 -20.88 6.00
CA THR A 34 -3.39 -20.08 4.89
C THR A 34 -1.86 -20.20 4.79
N ALA A 35 -1.22 -20.99 5.64
CA ALA A 35 0.22 -21.23 5.62
C ALA A 35 0.56 -22.71 5.43
N PHE A 36 0.90 -23.11 4.19
CA PHE A 36 1.52 -24.41 3.95
C PHE A 36 3.03 -24.31 4.22
N ALA A 37 3.44 -24.56 5.46
CA ALA A 37 4.80 -24.97 5.75
C ALA A 37 4.76 -26.06 6.84
N LEU A 38 5.77 -26.93 6.89
CA LEU A 38 5.97 -27.82 8.04
C LEU A 38 7.15 -27.27 8.86
N PRO A 39 7.09 -27.25 10.20
CA PRO A 39 8.24 -26.90 11.05
C PRO A 39 9.49 -27.72 10.70
N PRO A 40 10.71 -27.20 10.89
CA PRO A 40 11.95 -27.95 10.65
C PRO A 40 11.99 -29.30 11.36
N ALA A 41 11.48 -29.38 12.59
CA ALA A 41 11.33 -30.61 13.35
C ALA A 41 10.46 -31.65 12.63
N ILE A 42 9.40 -31.22 11.93
CA ILE A 42 8.52 -32.09 11.16
C ILE A 42 9.10 -32.40 9.76
N ARG A 43 9.82 -31.47 9.12
CA ARG A 43 10.49 -31.71 7.82
C ARG A 43 11.51 -32.84 7.88
N GLY A 44 12.25 -32.98 8.99
CA GLY A 44 13.16 -34.10 9.20
C GLY A 44 12.48 -35.47 9.20
N HIS A 45 11.16 -35.53 9.42
CA HIS A 45 10.35 -36.75 9.42
C HIS A 45 9.61 -37.01 8.11
N PHE A 46 9.55 -36.04 7.18
CA PHE A 46 8.96 -36.21 5.85
C PHE A 46 10.02 -36.32 4.75
N THR A 47 11.16 -36.96 5.06
CA THR A 47 12.11 -37.31 4.00
C THR A 47 11.48 -38.35 3.07
N THR A 48 11.88 -38.34 1.80
CA THR A 48 11.48 -39.37 0.82
C THR A 48 11.69 -40.79 1.38
N LYS A 49 12.78 -41.00 2.12
CA LYS A 49 13.09 -42.27 2.78
C LYS A 49 12.10 -42.64 3.87
N THR A 50 11.72 -41.69 4.74
CA THR A 50 10.74 -41.95 5.80
C THR A 50 9.36 -42.27 5.24
N ILE A 51 8.95 -41.60 4.17
CA ILE A 51 7.69 -41.87 3.46
C ILE A 51 7.73 -43.25 2.79
N GLN A 52 8.83 -43.59 2.12
CA GLN A 52 9.06 -44.93 1.54
C GLN A 52 8.99 -46.02 2.61
N ASP A 53 9.65 -45.83 3.76
CA ASP A 53 9.65 -46.78 4.87
C ASP A 53 8.25 -46.94 5.49
N ALA A 54 7.50 -45.84 5.63
CA ALA A 54 6.12 -45.86 6.15
C ALA A 54 5.15 -46.60 5.21
N ILE A 55 5.23 -46.34 3.89
CA ILE A 55 4.43 -47.04 2.88
C ILE A 55 4.81 -48.52 2.84
N LYS A 56 6.10 -48.84 2.87
CA LYS A 56 6.58 -50.23 2.91
C LYS A 56 6.02 -50.97 4.12
N LYS A 57 6.05 -50.34 5.28
CA LYS A 57 5.49 -50.89 6.53
C LYS A 57 3.98 -51.08 6.45
N ALA A 58 3.24 -50.13 5.89
CA ALA A 58 1.78 -50.21 5.76
C ALA A 58 1.33 -51.33 4.81
N VAL A 59 2.00 -51.48 3.65
CA VAL A 59 1.71 -52.56 2.69
C VAL A 59 2.00 -53.93 3.30
N LEU A 60 3.11 -54.07 4.03
CA LEU A 60 3.44 -55.31 4.73
C LEU A 60 2.46 -55.63 5.86
N ALA A 61 2.04 -54.64 6.64
CA ALA A 61 1.03 -54.81 7.68
C ALA A 61 -0.33 -55.23 7.08
N GLY A 62 -0.73 -54.64 5.95
CA GLY A 62 -1.95 -55.03 5.21
C GLY A 62 -1.89 -56.47 4.69
N ALA A 63 -0.74 -56.87 4.11
CA ALA A 63 -0.53 -58.24 3.65
C ALA A 63 -0.55 -59.25 4.81
N GLN A 64 0.05 -58.90 5.96
CA GLN A 64 0.01 -59.71 7.17
C GLN A 64 -1.41 -59.84 7.74
N ALA A 65 -2.19 -58.75 7.76
CA ALA A 65 -3.58 -58.78 8.19
C ALA A 65 -4.45 -59.65 7.27
N PHE A 66 -4.24 -59.56 5.95
CA PHE A 66 -4.89 -60.41 4.96
C PHE A 66 -4.51 -61.88 5.12
N LEU A 67 -3.22 -62.16 5.38
CA LEU A 67 -2.75 -63.52 5.70
C LEU A 67 -3.31 -64.03 7.02
N ALA A 68 -3.47 -63.18 8.04
CA ALA A 68 -4.11 -63.59 9.30
C ALA A 68 -5.59 -63.95 9.09
N MET A 69 -6.27 -63.22 8.20
CA MET A 69 -7.65 -63.51 7.80
C MET A 69 -7.73 -64.85 7.03
N ILE A 70 -6.85 -65.06 6.05
CA ILE A 70 -6.87 -66.27 5.19
C ILE A 70 -6.28 -67.49 5.89
N SER A 71 -5.28 -67.36 6.75
CA SER A 71 -4.64 -68.48 7.44
C SER A 71 -5.59 -69.20 8.39
N LYS A 72 -6.55 -68.48 8.99
CA LYS A 72 -7.66 -69.12 9.72
C LYS A 72 -8.50 -70.04 8.83
N THR A 73 -8.65 -69.71 7.55
CA THR A 73 -9.39 -70.51 6.55
C THR A 73 -8.49 -71.56 5.87
N ALA A 74 -7.23 -71.24 5.63
CA ALA A 74 -6.26 -72.07 4.89
C ALA A 74 -5.65 -73.18 5.75
N ASN A 75 -5.58 -73.02 7.07
CA ASN A 75 -5.21 -74.10 8.00
C ASN A 75 -6.22 -75.24 8.00
N CYS A 76 -7.48 -75.00 7.60
CA CYS A 76 -8.47 -76.06 7.38
C CYS A 76 -8.27 -76.80 6.04
N LEU A 77 -7.47 -76.27 5.11
CA LEU A 77 -7.32 -76.79 3.74
C LEU A 77 -5.89 -77.21 3.37
N GLY A 78 -4.93 -77.14 4.31
CA GLY A 78 -3.56 -77.64 4.10
C GLY A 78 -2.71 -76.82 3.11
N LEU A 79 -3.05 -75.55 2.88
CA LEU A 79 -2.47 -74.71 1.82
C LEU A 79 -1.28 -73.85 2.29
N SER A 80 -0.28 -74.43 2.96
CA SER A 80 0.90 -73.69 3.46
C SER A 80 1.69 -72.98 2.35
N LYS A 81 1.70 -73.53 1.11
CA LYS A 81 2.38 -72.94 -0.05
C LYS A 81 1.77 -71.63 -0.57
N VAL A 82 0.53 -71.30 -0.17
CA VAL A 82 -0.14 -70.06 -0.57
C VAL A 82 0.39 -68.87 0.22
N THR A 83 0.74 -69.08 1.50
CA THR A 83 1.29 -68.07 2.39
C THR A 83 2.61 -67.50 1.89
N ASP A 84 3.51 -68.37 1.41
CA ASP A 84 4.83 -67.95 0.92
C ASP A 84 4.73 -67.12 -0.37
N LYS A 85 3.79 -67.47 -1.26
CA LYS A 85 3.52 -66.70 -2.49
C LYS A 85 2.94 -65.32 -2.21
N ILE A 86 2.04 -65.21 -1.22
CA ILE A 86 1.44 -63.92 -0.85
C ILE A 86 2.48 -63.00 -0.20
N ASN A 87 3.32 -63.52 0.70
CA ASN A 87 4.40 -62.74 1.30
C ASN A 87 5.42 -62.27 0.25
N SER A 88 5.78 -63.14 -0.68
CA SER A 88 6.69 -62.78 -1.78
C SER A 88 6.08 -61.70 -2.69
N ALA A 89 4.80 -61.84 -3.06
CA ALA A 89 4.08 -60.83 -3.86
C ALA A 89 3.95 -59.48 -3.14
N ALA A 90 3.71 -59.48 -1.83
CA ALA A 90 3.62 -58.27 -1.03
C ALA A 90 4.97 -57.53 -0.94
N ASN A 91 6.07 -58.27 -0.78
CA ASN A 91 7.42 -57.68 -0.80
C ASN A 91 7.73 -57.05 -2.16
N LEU A 92 7.41 -57.74 -3.25
CA LEU A 92 7.62 -57.25 -4.63
C LEU A 92 6.78 -56.01 -4.93
N ALA A 93 5.50 -56.01 -4.54
CA ALA A 93 4.61 -54.87 -4.72
C ALA A 93 5.06 -53.65 -3.88
N SER A 94 5.54 -53.90 -2.66
CA SER A 94 6.04 -52.86 -1.76
C SER A 94 7.31 -52.19 -2.30
N GLU A 95 8.23 -52.97 -2.87
CA GLU A 95 9.44 -52.43 -3.51
C GLU A 95 9.13 -51.68 -4.81
N ALA A 96 8.19 -52.17 -5.63
CA ALA A 96 7.74 -51.46 -6.83
C ALA A 96 7.09 -50.10 -6.50
N LEU A 97 6.23 -50.05 -5.49
CA LEU A 97 5.59 -48.81 -5.03
C LEU A 97 6.61 -47.83 -4.42
N ALA A 98 7.57 -48.31 -3.63
CA ALA A 98 8.61 -47.45 -3.05
C ALA A 98 9.49 -46.79 -4.12
N ASN A 99 9.75 -47.50 -5.23
CA ASN A 99 10.56 -47.03 -6.36
C ASN A 99 9.82 -46.09 -7.32
N LEU A 100 8.48 -46.05 -7.30
CA LEU A 100 7.67 -45.10 -8.07
C LEU A 100 7.68 -43.68 -7.46
N ILE A 101 7.91 -43.54 -6.15
CA ILE A 101 7.81 -42.26 -5.42
C ILE A 101 8.78 -41.18 -5.93
N PRO A 102 10.05 -41.47 -6.27
CA PRO A 102 10.94 -40.49 -6.89
C PRO A 102 10.45 -39.99 -8.26
N GLU A 103 9.68 -40.79 -9.00
CA GLU A 103 9.17 -40.43 -10.34
C GLU A 103 7.90 -39.55 -10.28
N ILE A 104 7.23 -39.45 -9.13
CA ILE A 104 6.00 -38.63 -8.96
C ILE A 104 6.32 -37.13 -8.85
N GLY A 105 7.60 -36.74 -8.81
CA GLY A 105 8.00 -35.32 -8.86
C GLY A 105 7.53 -34.50 -7.66
N LEU A 106 7.18 -35.15 -6.55
CA LEU A 106 6.85 -34.49 -5.28
C LEU A 106 8.14 -33.97 -4.63
N ASP A 107 8.62 -32.83 -5.11
CA ASP A 107 9.67 -32.08 -4.43
C ASP A 107 9.08 -31.40 -3.18
N LEU A 108 9.24 -32.05 -2.03
CA LEU A 108 8.87 -31.47 -0.74
C LEU A 108 9.91 -30.48 -0.21
N ASN A 109 10.96 -30.15 -0.97
CA ASN A 109 11.82 -28.98 -0.71
C ASN A 109 11.14 -27.68 -1.14
N LEU A 110 9.84 -27.53 -0.88
CA LEU A 110 9.17 -26.24 -1.04
C LEU A 110 9.90 -25.21 -0.16
N LYS A 111 10.50 -24.21 -0.82
CA LYS A 111 11.09 -23.04 -0.16
C LYS A 111 9.99 -22.40 0.68
N ALA A 112 10.29 -22.13 1.95
CA ALA A 112 9.33 -21.53 2.87
C ALA A 112 8.95 -20.13 2.35
N ILE A 113 7.68 -19.95 1.99
CA ILE A 113 7.11 -18.63 1.73
C ILE A 113 6.35 -18.24 3.00
N GLN A 114 6.94 -17.35 3.79
CA GLN A 114 6.24 -16.73 4.92
C GLN A 114 5.33 -15.63 4.38
N LEU A 115 4.08 -15.95 4.08
CA LEU A 115 3.12 -14.98 3.56
C LEU A 115 2.66 -13.97 4.63
N MET A 116 2.71 -14.34 5.91
CA MET A 116 2.50 -13.46 7.09
C MET A 116 3.23 -14.01 8.33
N SER A 117 3.69 -13.12 9.22
CA SER A 117 4.01 -13.47 10.61
C SER A 117 2.71 -13.40 11.43
N PRO A 118 2.31 -14.45 12.18
CA PRO A 118 1.08 -14.41 12.96
C PRO A 118 1.13 -13.27 13.98
N GLN A 119 0.12 -12.40 14.00
CA GLN A 119 0.06 -11.27 14.94
C GLN A 119 -0.43 -11.69 16.34
N THR A 120 -0.99 -12.89 16.49
CA THR A 120 -1.45 -13.43 17.78
C THR A 120 -1.22 -14.93 17.85
N PHE A 121 -0.38 -15.38 18.78
CA PHE A 121 -0.32 -16.79 19.20
C PHE A 121 -1.19 -16.98 20.44
N TRP A 122 -2.22 -17.81 20.34
CA TRP A 122 -3.03 -18.21 21.50
C TRP A 122 -2.35 -19.39 22.21
N CYS A 123 -1.43 -19.09 23.12
CA CYS A 123 -0.64 -20.07 23.91
C CYS A 123 -1.46 -20.95 24.89
N LYS A 124 -2.80 -20.90 24.86
CA LYS A 124 -3.64 -21.38 25.97
C LYS A 124 -3.68 -22.90 26.09
N GLU A 125 -3.75 -23.64 24.99
CA GLU A 125 -3.87 -25.11 25.05
C GLU A 125 -2.53 -25.82 25.24
N VAL A 126 -1.47 -25.39 24.53
CA VAL A 126 -0.13 -26.00 24.60
C VAL A 126 0.46 -25.95 26.01
N TYR A 127 0.23 -24.85 26.75
CA TYR A 127 0.70 -24.67 28.13
C TYR A 127 0.04 -25.64 29.13
N THR A 128 -1.15 -26.15 28.83
CA THR A 128 -1.88 -27.05 29.74
C THR A 128 -1.44 -28.51 29.64
N THR A 129 -0.53 -28.87 28.72
CA THR A 129 -0.05 -30.24 28.55
C THR A 129 1.07 -30.56 29.56
N PRO A 130 0.87 -31.49 30.51
CA PRO A 130 1.87 -31.81 31.53
C PRO A 130 3.17 -32.34 30.91
N GLY A 131 4.32 -31.78 31.30
CA GLY A 131 5.65 -32.18 30.83
C GLY A 131 6.15 -31.44 29.58
N PHE A 132 5.36 -30.52 29.00
CA PHE A 132 5.80 -29.77 27.82
C PHE A 132 6.96 -28.81 28.12
N GLU A 133 7.00 -28.17 29.29
CA GLU A 133 8.06 -27.20 29.62
C GLU A 133 9.48 -27.80 29.63
N ASP A 134 9.58 -29.10 29.94
CA ASP A 134 10.83 -29.84 30.00
C ASP A 134 11.17 -30.52 28.66
N ALA A 135 10.26 -30.47 27.67
CA ALA A 135 10.47 -31.10 26.38
C ALA A 135 11.50 -30.30 25.54
N PRO A 136 12.42 -30.95 24.81
CA PRO A 136 13.46 -30.27 24.03
C PRO A 136 12.93 -29.24 23.02
N CYS A 137 11.72 -29.46 22.49
CA CYS A 137 11.08 -28.55 21.52
C CYS A 137 10.45 -27.30 22.16
N ALA A 138 10.28 -27.25 23.49
CA ALA A 138 9.72 -26.07 24.16
C ALA A 138 10.59 -24.82 23.99
N ALA A 139 11.89 -25.00 23.71
CA ALA A 139 12.80 -23.93 23.34
C ALA A 139 12.48 -23.28 21.98
N GLU A 140 11.81 -23.99 21.07
CA GLU A 140 11.45 -23.51 19.73
C GLU A 140 9.95 -23.20 19.59
N LEU A 141 9.09 -23.97 20.29
CA LEU A 141 7.63 -23.89 20.20
C LEU A 141 6.97 -23.25 21.43
N GLY A 142 7.73 -22.93 22.49
CA GLY A 142 7.22 -22.36 23.74
C GLY A 142 7.07 -20.85 23.72
N CYS A 143 6.16 -20.32 24.54
CA CYS A 143 5.82 -18.89 24.61
C CYS A 143 6.99 -17.97 25.02
N LYS A 144 8.06 -18.54 25.59
CA LYS A 144 9.33 -17.85 25.91
C LYS A 144 10.04 -17.34 24.66
N THR A 145 9.97 -18.08 23.55
CA THR A 145 10.54 -17.70 22.25
C THR A 145 9.72 -16.61 21.56
N ALA A 146 8.44 -16.47 21.95
CA ALA A 146 7.54 -15.39 21.52
C ALA A 146 7.56 -14.15 22.45
N GLY A 147 8.49 -14.08 23.42
CA GLY A 147 8.74 -12.86 24.20
C GLY A 147 7.79 -12.57 25.36
N ARG A 148 7.11 -13.56 25.96
CA ARG A 148 6.24 -13.37 27.15
C ARG A 148 6.91 -13.84 28.46
N SER A 149 6.65 -13.15 29.58
CA SER A 149 7.12 -13.51 30.94
C SER A 149 6.17 -14.45 31.69
N TYR A 150 6.67 -15.07 32.76
CA TYR A 150 6.15 -16.28 33.44
C TYR A 150 4.91 -16.09 34.35
N GLU A 151 4.31 -14.90 34.44
CA GLU A 151 3.18 -14.65 35.34
C GLU A 151 1.83 -14.77 34.61
N PRO A 152 0.91 -15.65 35.05
CA PRO A 152 -0.42 -15.73 34.44
C PRO A 152 -1.21 -14.45 34.75
N PRO A 153 -1.77 -13.76 33.74
CA PRO A 153 -2.62 -12.60 34.00
C PRO A 153 -3.91 -13.05 34.70
N GLU A 154 -4.46 -12.18 35.55
CA GLU A 154 -5.76 -12.42 36.18
C GLU A 154 -6.84 -12.69 35.11
N PRO A 155 -7.80 -13.60 35.35
CA PRO A 155 -8.80 -13.96 34.35
C PRO A 155 -9.64 -12.74 33.94
N GLY A 156 -9.54 -12.32 32.68
CA GLY A 156 -10.39 -11.27 32.09
C GLY A 156 -9.69 -10.00 31.61
N ILE A 157 -8.36 -9.91 31.67
CA ILE A 157 -7.62 -8.75 31.17
C ILE A 157 -6.84 -9.11 29.90
N GLU A 158 -7.25 -8.53 28.76
CA GLU A 158 -6.44 -8.50 27.54
C GLU A 158 -5.25 -7.56 27.74
N VAL A 159 -4.04 -8.12 27.75
CA VAL A 159 -2.80 -7.34 27.85
C VAL A 159 -2.23 -7.11 26.45
N PRO A 160 -2.11 -5.86 25.98
CA PRO A 160 -1.54 -5.55 24.66
C PRO A 160 -0.01 -5.77 24.61
N PRO A 161 0.60 -5.81 23.40
CA PRO A 161 1.99 -6.23 23.20
C PRO A 161 3.04 -5.34 23.91
N PRO A 162 4.24 -5.87 24.25
CA PRO A 162 5.24 -5.20 25.11
C PRO A 162 6.08 -4.09 24.46
N GLU A 163 5.63 -3.43 23.39
CA GLU A 163 6.33 -2.28 22.78
C GLU A 163 5.84 -0.92 23.28
N GLN A 164 5.13 -0.88 24.41
CA GLN A 164 4.73 0.37 25.09
C GLN A 164 5.35 0.48 26.49
N VAL A 165 6.68 0.40 26.57
CA VAL A 165 7.38 0.97 27.73
C VAL A 165 7.46 2.48 27.49
N LYS A 166 6.68 3.22 28.29
CA LYS A 166 6.63 4.69 28.35
C LYS A 166 8.03 5.32 28.28
N GLU A 167 8.38 5.88 27.13
CA GLU A 167 9.31 7.00 27.10
C GLU A 167 8.55 8.26 27.51
N LYS A 168 9.10 8.98 28.50
CA LYS A 168 8.63 10.32 28.83
C LYS A 168 9.13 11.25 27.73
N ASP A 169 8.23 11.64 26.83
CA ASP A 169 8.50 12.71 25.88
C ASP A 169 8.85 13.99 26.65
N GLN A 170 10.10 14.43 26.51
CA GLN A 170 10.46 15.82 26.79
C GLN A 170 9.93 16.67 25.64
N LEU A 171 8.83 17.39 25.93
CA LEU A 171 8.28 18.45 25.09
C LEU A 171 9.38 19.46 24.72
N THR A 172 9.79 19.45 23.45
CA THR A 172 10.53 20.57 22.85
C THR A 172 9.56 21.74 22.68
N LYS A 173 9.94 22.88 23.26
CA LYS A 173 9.04 23.98 23.62
C LYS A 173 8.73 24.97 22.48
N GLU A 174 8.97 24.63 21.22
CA GLU A 174 8.88 25.57 20.09
C GLU A 174 8.34 24.94 18.79
N ALA A 175 7.30 24.09 18.88
CA ALA A 175 6.47 23.78 17.73
C ALA A 175 5.36 24.85 17.61
N ALA A 176 5.31 25.54 16.47
CA ALA A 176 4.24 26.50 16.17
C ALA A 176 2.87 25.83 16.36
N THR A 177 2.05 26.35 17.26
CA THR A 177 0.75 25.78 17.64
C THR A 177 -0.21 25.84 16.45
N CYS A 178 -0.42 24.70 15.82
CA CYS A 178 -1.52 24.46 14.88
C CYS A 178 -2.84 24.90 15.52
N TYR A 179 -3.71 25.59 14.77
CA TYR A 179 -5.09 25.75 15.22
C TYR A 179 -5.79 24.41 15.05
N ASP A 180 -5.87 23.66 16.14
CA ASP A 180 -6.53 22.36 16.21
C ASP A 180 -8.01 22.52 15.84
N ILE A 181 -8.47 21.86 14.76
CA ILE A 181 -9.89 21.47 14.71
C ILE A 181 -10.04 20.44 15.83
N PRO A 182 -10.76 20.76 16.91
CA PRO A 182 -10.82 19.86 18.04
C PRO A 182 -11.54 18.59 17.60
N MET A 183 -10.83 17.48 17.69
CA MET A 183 -11.38 16.15 17.54
C MET A 183 -11.30 15.46 18.90
N GLY A 184 -12.32 14.71 19.26
CA GLY A 184 -12.32 13.95 20.50
C GLY A 184 -12.79 12.53 20.29
N ASP A 185 -13.44 11.98 21.31
CA ASP A 185 -14.02 10.65 21.24
C ASP A 185 -15.29 10.68 20.38
N HIS A 186 -15.18 10.20 19.14
CA HIS A 186 -16.28 10.11 18.18
C HIS A 186 -16.94 11.45 17.84
N PHE A 187 -16.18 12.56 17.84
CA PHE A 187 -16.67 13.85 17.38
C PHE A 187 -15.63 14.74 16.70
N ILE A 188 -16.10 15.59 15.79
CA ILE A 188 -15.36 16.73 15.24
C ILE A 188 -16.05 18.04 15.61
N GLN A 189 -15.26 19.07 15.93
CA GLN A 189 -15.77 20.39 16.27
C GLN A 189 -15.42 21.43 15.18
N LEU A 190 -16.44 22.12 14.67
CA LEU A 190 -16.33 23.19 13.69
C LEU A 190 -16.83 24.48 14.34
N GLY A 191 -15.92 25.29 14.89
CA GLY A 191 -16.29 26.49 15.64
C GLY A 191 -17.11 26.17 16.89
N GLU A 192 -18.32 26.72 16.98
CA GLU A 192 -19.26 26.52 18.10
C GLU A 192 -20.14 25.27 17.94
N TRP A 193 -19.83 24.40 16.98
CA TRP A 193 -20.63 23.24 16.61
C TRP A 193 -19.86 21.93 16.72
N ARG A 194 -20.51 20.88 17.22
CA ARG A 194 -19.99 19.51 17.21
C ARG A 194 -20.84 18.60 16.36
N LEU A 195 -20.17 17.76 15.60
CA LEU A 195 -20.72 16.62 14.86
C LEU A 195 -20.19 15.34 15.50
N ALA A 196 -21.06 14.48 15.99
CA ALA A 196 -20.65 13.33 16.79
C ALA A 196 -21.51 12.09 16.59
N ALA A 197 -20.88 10.92 16.59
CA ALA A 197 -21.57 9.67 16.86
C ALA A 197 -21.70 9.52 18.37
N ILE A 198 -22.92 9.70 18.89
CA ILE A 198 -23.20 9.63 20.33
C ILE A 198 -23.16 8.16 20.81
N ASN A 199 -23.66 7.26 19.97
CA ASN A 199 -23.55 5.82 20.16
C ASN A 199 -23.63 5.14 18.78
N TYR A 200 -23.88 3.83 18.78
CA TYR A 200 -24.02 3.07 17.54
C TYR A 200 -25.17 3.59 16.66
N GLU A 201 -26.29 3.95 17.28
CA GLU A 201 -27.55 4.24 16.59
C GLU A 201 -27.77 5.73 16.29
N HIS A 202 -27.03 6.63 16.95
CA HIS A 202 -27.31 8.06 16.93
C HIS A 202 -26.08 8.88 16.51
N PHE A 203 -26.19 9.60 15.41
CA PHE A 203 -25.29 10.68 15.03
C PHE A 203 -25.99 12.03 15.19
N SER A 204 -25.29 13.03 15.74
CA SER A 204 -25.88 14.30 16.14
C SER A 204 -25.08 15.50 15.67
N ILE A 205 -25.78 16.60 15.45
CA ILE A 205 -25.21 17.94 15.28
C ILE A 205 -25.71 18.78 16.45
N SER A 206 -24.81 19.43 17.20
CA SER A 206 -25.18 20.21 18.40
C SER A 206 -24.34 21.48 18.60
N HIS A 207 -24.95 22.50 19.21
CA HIS A 207 -24.32 23.82 19.44
C HIS A 207 -23.82 23.99 20.87
N LYS A 208 -22.66 24.65 21.06
CA LYS A 208 -22.00 24.82 22.37
C LYS A 208 -22.83 25.62 23.36
N GLY A 209 -23.38 26.75 22.90
CA GLY A 209 -23.99 27.77 23.75
C GLY A 209 -25.32 27.31 24.33
N THR A 210 -26.24 26.85 23.48
CA THR A 210 -27.56 26.37 23.92
C THR A 210 -27.56 24.92 24.34
N LYS A 211 -26.52 24.16 23.98
CA LYS A 211 -26.47 22.69 24.08
C LYS A 211 -27.63 22.00 23.37
N GLN A 212 -28.27 22.68 22.42
CA GLN A 212 -29.37 22.10 21.66
C GLN A 212 -28.84 21.28 20.47
N THR A 213 -29.59 20.22 20.17
CA THR A 213 -29.37 19.27 19.08
C THR A 213 -30.41 19.55 17.99
N PRO A 214 -30.09 20.32 16.94
CA PRO A 214 -31.02 20.58 15.84
C PRO A 214 -31.35 19.36 14.99
N GLN A 215 -30.47 18.36 14.91
CA GLN A 215 -30.71 17.18 14.09
C GLN A 215 -30.00 15.95 14.67
N ILE A 216 -30.73 14.85 14.70
CA ILE A 216 -30.23 13.51 14.95
C ILE A 216 -30.46 12.67 13.68
N PHE A 217 -29.45 11.88 13.32
CA PHE A 217 -29.43 10.93 12.22
C PHE A 217 -29.37 9.54 12.84
N HIS A 218 -30.40 8.72 12.58
CA HIS A 218 -30.53 7.41 13.23
C HIS A 218 -30.05 6.28 12.30
N SER A 219 -29.50 5.20 12.88
CA SER A 219 -28.92 4.07 12.12
C SER A 219 -29.93 3.34 11.22
N ASP A 220 -31.22 3.41 11.56
CA ASP A 220 -32.32 2.87 10.74
C ASP A 220 -32.65 3.73 9.50
N GLY A 221 -31.93 4.83 9.28
CA GLY A 221 -32.13 5.74 8.15
C GLY A 221 -33.10 6.89 8.40
N THR A 222 -33.68 7.01 9.59
CA THR A 222 -34.62 8.09 9.93
C THR A 222 -33.94 9.34 10.50
N LEU A 223 -34.69 10.45 10.51
CA LEU A 223 -34.25 11.78 10.94
C LEU A 223 -35.11 12.26 12.10
N HIS A 224 -34.48 12.68 13.21
CA HIS A 224 -35.18 13.32 14.32
C HIS A 224 -34.75 14.78 14.44
N GLY A 225 -35.64 15.70 14.07
CA GLY A 225 -35.39 17.15 14.12
C GLY A 225 -35.46 17.74 15.54
N GLY A 226 -34.79 18.87 15.72
CA GLY A 226 -34.81 19.70 16.93
C GLY A 226 -35.95 20.75 16.97
N PRO A 227 -35.96 21.61 17.99
CA PRO A 227 -34.97 21.69 19.07
C PRO A 227 -35.07 20.55 20.07
N ARG A 228 -33.92 19.97 20.42
CA ARG A 228 -33.79 18.90 21.42
C ARG A 228 -32.66 19.21 22.38
N SER A 229 -32.81 18.81 23.65
CA SER A 229 -31.76 18.92 24.67
C SER A 229 -31.08 17.59 24.99
N ASP A 230 -31.60 16.49 24.45
CA ASP A 230 -31.00 15.18 24.48
C ASP A 230 -30.06 14.97 23.27
N TRP A 231 -29.20 13.97 23.36
CA TRP A 231 -28.25 13.57 22.30
C TRP A 231 -27.25 14.65 21.85
N GLY A 232 -26.99 15.67 22.67
CA GLY A 232 -26.01 16.70 22.35
C GLY A 232 -24.57 16.23 22.59
N ALA A 233 -23.64 16.53 21.69
CA ALA A 233 -22.25 16.04 21.71
C ALA A 233 -21.33 16.69 22.77
N TRP A 234 -21.86 17.61 23.57
CA TRP A 234 -21.08 18.40 24.53
C TRP A 234 -20.79 17.69 25.86
N HIS A 235 -21.39 16.52 26.09
CA HIS A 235 -21.00 15.63 27.17
C HIS A 235 -19.77 14.76 26.83
N LEU A 236 -19.38 14.71 25.55
CA LEU A 236 -18.18 14.01 25.11
C LEU A 236 -16.94 14.82 25.46
N ASN A 237 -15.97 14.19 26.10
CA ASN A 237 -14.73 14.84 26.54
C ASN A 237 -13.85 15.15 25.31
N ALA A 238 -13.37 16.39 25.23
CA ALA A 238 -12.25 16.70 24.34
C ALA A 238 -10.98 16.09 24.95
N PHE A 239 -10.14 15.45 24.13
CA PHE A 239 -8.84 14.99 24.62
C PHE A 239 -7.85 16.15 24.59
N ASP A 240 -7.21 16.42 25.72
CA ASP A 240 -6.12 17.42 25.83
C ASP A 240 -4.89 17.04 24.98
N SER A 241 -4.83 15.79 24.48
CA SER A 241 -3.68 15.22 23.75
C SER A 241 -3.82 15.23 22.22
N GLY A 242 -4.88 15.82 21.66
CA GLY A 242 -5.06 15.96 20.20
C GLY A 242 -5.28 14.65 19.42
N LYS A 243 -5.34 13.49 20.08
CA LYS A 243 -5.67 12.22 19.42
C LYS A 243 -7.19 12.04 19.33
N SER A 244 -7.72 12.02 18.12
CA SER A 244 -9.10 11.62 17.83
C SER A 244 -9.30 10.13 18.06
N ASN A 245 -10.40 9.72 18.69
CA ASN A 245 -10.80 8.31 18.78
C ASN A 245 -12.07 8.09 17.96
N GLY A 246 -12.16 6.96 17.25
CA GLY A 246 -13.33 6.63 16.43
C GLY A 246 -13.57 7.58 15.25
N ILE A 247 -12.51 8.21 14.73
CA ILE A 247 -12.55 9.04 13.52
C ILE A 247 -11.60 8.46 12.50
N ASP A 248 -12.15 8.05 11.36
CA ASP A 248 -11.39 7.58 10.21
C ASP A 248 -11.66 8.46 8.99
N PHE A 249 -10.82 8.32 7.97
CA PHE A 249 -10.95 9.07 6.73
C PHE A 249 -10.95 8.15 5.53
N GLY A 250 -11.30 8.69 4.38
CA GLY A 250 -11.05 8.06 3.09
C GLY A 250 -11.33 9.04 1.95
N TYR A 251 -11.58 8.49 0.75
CA TYR A 251 -11.85 9.32 -0.43
C TYR A 251 -13.17 10.10 -0.28
N GLN A 252 -13.06 11.41 -0.03
CA GLN A 252 -14.14 12.39 0.11
C GLN A 252 -15.17 12.05 1.19
N PHE A 253 -14.77 11.30 2.22
CA PHE A 253 -15.61 11.05 3.39
C PHE A 253 -14.80 11.12 4.69
N ILE A 254 -15.47 11.53 5.75
CA ILE A 254 -15.05 11.31 7.13
C ILE A 254 -15.97 10.24 7.74
N GLN A 255 -15.39 9.32 8.49
CA GLN A 255 -16.10 8.33 9.29
C GLN A 255 -15.99 8.74 10.75
N ILE A 256 -17.12 8.80 11.45
CA ILE A 256 -17.22 9.12 12.87
C ILE A 256 -18.05 8.01 13.50
N GLY A 257 -17.40 7.12 14.24
CA GLY A 257 -18.01 5.87 14.70
C GLY A 257 -18.56 5.05 13.52
N PRO A 258 -19.81 4.56 13.59
CA PRO A 258 -20.43 3.78 12.51
C PRO A 258 -21.09 4.64 11.43
N PHE A 259 -20.87 5.96 11.42
CA PHE A 259 -21.46 6.89 10.46
C PHE A 259 -20.39 7.44 9.51
N ARG A 260 -20.77 7.64 8.24
CA ARG A 260 -19.96 8.34 7.24
C ARG A 260 -20.67 9.57 6.71
N LEU A 261 -19.90 10.66 6.62
CA LEU A 261 -20.29 11.91 5.99
C LEU A 261 -19.37 12.12 4.80
N GLY A 262 -19.89 12.25 3.59
CA GLY A 262 -19.03 12.35 2.42
C GLY A 262 -19.72 12.78 1.14
N ALA A 263 -18.92 13.30 0.20
CA ALA A 263 -19.37 13.56 -1.16
C ALA A 263 -19.37 12.25 -1.94
N VAL A 264 -20.56 11.77 -2.28
CA VAL A 264 -20.77 10.54 -3.07
C VAL A 264 -20.35 10.77 -4.51
N ASP A 265 -20.62 11.96 -5.04
CA ASP A 265 -20.16 12.45 -6.33
C ASP A 265 -20.16 13.99 -6.30
N ASP A 266 -20.08 14.65 -7.46
CA ASP A 266 -20.15 16.13 -7.51
C ASP A 266 -21.50 16.69 -7.09
N ASN A 267 -22.57 15.92 -7.25
CA ASN A 267 -23.94 16.37 -7.13
C ASN A 267 -24.61 15.91 -5.83
N HIS A 268 -23.99 14.98 -5.10
CA HIS A 268 -24.55 14.37 -3.90
C HIS A 268 -23.53 14.31 -2.76
N PHE A 269 -23.92 14.87 -1.62
CA PHE A 269 -23.30 14.65 -0.33
C PHE A 269 -24.26 13.87 0.56
N SER A 270 -23.77 12.97 1.40
CA SER A 270 -24.64 12.16 2.24
C SER A 270 -24.09 11.91 3.64
N ILE A 271 -25.03 11.60 4.52
CA ILE A 271 -24.78 11.02 5.85
C ILE A 271 -25.38 9.61 5.82
N SER A 272 -24.57 8.61 6.13
CA SER A 272 -24.92 7.18 6.00
C SER A 272 -24.39 6.37 7.16
N HIS A 273 -25.06 5.27 7.47
CA HIS A 273 -24.70 4.32 8.53
C HIS A 273 -24.12 3.04 7.94
N LYS A 274 -23.24 2.36 8.69
CA LYS A 274 -22.56 1.13 8.24
C LYS A 274 -23.50 -0.03 7.92
N ASP A 275 -24.71 -0.01 8.45
CA ASP A 275 -25.75 -1.01 8.18
C ASP A 275 -26.40 -0.84 6.79
N GLY A 276 -25.88 0.07 5.96
CA GLY A 276 -26.30 0.26 4.57
C GLY A 276 -27.35 1.36 4.35
N ASN A 277 -27.78 2.03 5.42
CA ASN A 277 -28.77 3.11 5.34
C ASN A 277 -28.10 4.47 5.05
N THR A 278 -28.48 5.09 3.94
CA THR A 278 -28.29 6.53 3.69
C THR A 278 -29.42 7.31 4.36
N ILE A 279 -29.06 8.13 5.33
CA ILE A 279 -29.98 8.82 6.25
C ILE A 279 -30.42 10.16 5.68
N GLN A 280 -29.50 10.88 5.04
CA GLN A 280 -29.78 12.18 4.43
C GLN A 280 -28.88 12.40 3.22
N ILE A 281 -29.46 12.86 2.12
CA ILE A 281 -28.75 13.30 0.92
C ILE A 281 -28.93 14.81 0.77
N PHE A 282 -27.84 15.50 0.46
CA PHE A 282 -27.75 16.92 0.17
C PHE A 282 -27.32 17.06 -1.29
N ARG A 283 -28.15 17.69 -2.11
CA ARG A 283 -27.85 17.89 -3.52
C ARG A 283 -27.13 19.21 -3.79
N ASP A 284 -26.40 19.25 -4.89
CA ASP A 284 -25.75 20.45 -5.43
C ASP A 284 -26.74 21.57 -5.80
N ASP A 285 -28.02 21.25 -6.05
CA ASP A 285 -29.10 22.23 -6.26
C ASP A 285 -29.72 22.75 -4.95
N GLY A 286 -29.17 22.36 -3.80
CA GLY A 286 -29.64 22.76 -2.47
C GLY A 286 -30.84 21.97 -1.95
N LYS A 287 -31.37 20.99 -2.69
CA LYS A 287 -32.46 20.13 -2.19
C LYS A 287 -31.96 19.05 -1.23
N LEU A 288 -32.89 18.58 -0.41
CA LEU A 288 -32.67 17.56 0.61
C LEU A 288 -33.57 16.35 0.35
N PHE A 289 -33.01 15.15 0.58
CA PHE A 289 -33.75 13.89 0.51
C PHE A 289 -33.45 13.09 1.77
N GLY A 290 -34.47 12.90 2.61
CA GLY A 290 -34.36 12.08 3.81
C GLY A 290 -34.41 10.58 3.51
N GLY A 291 -33.88 9.79 4.44
CA GLY A 291 -33.96 8.34 4.44
C GLY A 291 -35.20 7.77 5.12
N PRO A 292 -35.26 6.43 5.29
CA PRO A 292 -34.20 5.47 4.93
C PRO A 292 -34.05 5.30 3.41
N ARG A 293 -32.82 5.33 2.92
CA ARG A 293 -32.46 4.92 1.54
C ARG A 293 -31.23 4.03 1.57
N THR A 294 -30.91 3.35 0.47
CA THR A 294 -29.73 2.47 0.36
C THR A 294 -28.77 2.89 -0.77
N ASP A 295 -29.14 3.92 -1.53
CA ASP A 295 -28.33 4.57 -2.56
C ASP A 295 -27.60 5.79 -2.00
N PHE A 296 -26.63 6.31 -2.77
CA PHE A 296 -25.84 7.49 -2.40
C PHE A 296 -25.09 7.36 -1.06
N SER A 297 -24.44 6.22 -0.84
CA SER A 297 -23.56 5.95 0.29
C SER A 297 -22.09 6.06 -0.10
N THR A 298 -21.21 6.30 0.87
CA THR A 298 -19.75 6.24 0.69
C THR A 298 -19.14 4.95 1.26
N TRP A 299 -19.98 4.01 1.72
CA TRP A 299 -19.55 2.72 2.29
C TRP A 299 -18.90 1.78 1.28
N ASP A 300 -19.03 2.03 -0.02
CA ASP A 300 -18.31 1.32 -1.08
C ASP A 300 -16.81 1.70 -1.16
N ARG A 301 -16.37 2.67 -0.36
CA ARG A 301 -14.97 3.15 -0.32
C ARG A 301 -14.25 2.61 0.91
N PRO A 302 -12.98 2.20 0.80
CA PRO A 302 -12.20 1.79 1.97
C PRO A 302 -11.83 2.99 2.84
N VAL A 303 -11.63 2.74 4.14
CA VAL A 303 -10.90 3.67 5.03
C VAL A 303 -9.46 3.79 4.54
N GLY A 304 -8.91 5.00 4.58
CA GLY A 304 -7.55 5.29 4.16
C GLY A 304 -7.21 6.77 4.35
N SER A 305 -6.30 7.28 3.53
CA SER A 305 -5.88 8.68 3.59
C SER A 305 -7.06 9.65 3.38
N PRO A 306 -7.06 10.84 4.03
CA PRO A 306 -8.12 11.86 3.93
C PRO A 306 -8.14 12.58 2.58
N VAL A 307 -8.33 11.81 1.52
CA VAL A 307 -8.26 12.29 0.14
C VAL A 307 -9.52 13.08 -0.19
N GLY A 308 -9.39 14.30 -0.69
CA GLY A 308 -10.52 15.12 -1.14
C GLY A 308 -11.26 15.79 0.02
N ILE A 309 -10.57 15.85 1.16
CA ILE A 309 -11.00 16.50 2.39
C ILE A 309 -10.08 17.70 2.59
N THR A 310 -10.63 18.87 2.82
CA THR A 310 -9.87 20.05 3.25
C THR A 310 -10.56 20.68 4.43
N PHE A 311 -9.78 21.32 5.29
CA PHE A 311 -10.31 22.04 6.43
C PHE A 311 -9.90 23.51 6.33
N GLY A 312 -10.68 24.39 6.95
CA GLY A 312 -10.30 25.79 7.12
C GLY A 312 -10.90 26.36 8.40
N ASP A 313 -10.96 27.68 8.51
CA ASP A 313 -11.51 28.36 9.69
C ASP A 313 -12.98 27.94 9.93
N ARG A 314 -13.16 27.01 10.88
CA ARG A 314 -14.45 26.46 11.33
C ARG A 314 -15.28 25.81 10.23
N PHE A 315 -14.64 25.25 9.21
CA PHE A 315 -15.33 24.46 8.18
C PHE A 315 -14.50 23.26 7.74
N MET A 316 -15.19 22.28 7.18
CA MET A 316 -14.62 21.18 6.42
C MET A 316 -15.25 21.14 5.02
N GLN A 317 -14.46 20.72 4.04
CA GLN A 317 -14.90 20.52 2.66
C GLN A 317 -14.61 19.07 2.27
N LEU A 318 -15.63 18.40 1.72
CA LEU A 318 -15.59 17.03 1.22
C LEU A 318 -16.01 17.11 -0.25
N GLY A 319 -15.08 16.90 -1.18
CA GLY A 319 -15.32 17.12 -2.62
C GLY A 319 -15.76 18.55 -2.93
N ASN A 320 -16.97 18.72 -3.48
CA ASN A 320 -17.56 20.02 -3.79
C ASN A 320 -18.54 20.54 -2.73
N PHE A 321 -18.67 19.83 -1.62
CA PHE A 321 -19.53 20.23 -0.50
C PHE A 321 -18.71 20.77 0.65
N ARG A 322 -19.20 21.83 1.29
CA ARG A 322 -18.66 22.40 2.52
C ARG A 322 -19.70 22.32 3.63
N LEU A 323 -19.24 21.94 4.81
CA LEU A 323 -19.96 21.98 6.05
C LEU A 323 -19.17 22.84 7.03
N GLY A 324 -19.79 23.83 7.68
CA GLY A 324 -19.08 24.63 8.66
C GLY A 324 -19.92 25.66 9.39
N ASP A 325 -19.33 26.23 10.42
CA ASP A 325 -19.91 27.28 11.27
C ASP A 325 -19.82 28.64 10.57
N ALA A 326 -20.96 29.17 10.13
CA ALA A 326 -21.04 30.40 9.35
C ALA A 326 -20.82 31.68 10.17
N ASP A 327 -21.18 31.70 11.46
CA ASP A 327 -21.19 32.93 12.28
C ASP A 327 -21.25 32.70 13.80
N GLY A 328 -21.00 31.48 14.28
CA GLY A 328 -21.14 31.08 15.68
C GLY A 328 -22.58 30.73 16.07
N HIS A 329 -23.56 31.03 15.21
CA HIS A 329 -24.99 30.83 15.45
C HIS A 329 -25.64 29.86 14.45
N HIS A 330 -24.98 29.63 13.30
CA HIS A 330 -25.48 28.81 12.20
C HIS A 330 -24.39 27.86 11.69
N LEU A 331 -24.70 26.57 11.63
CA LEU A 331 -23.92 25.59 10.86
C LEU A 331 -24.60 25.39 9.52
N VAL A 332 -23.83 25.36 8.42
CA VAL A 332 -24.41 25.29 7.07
C VAL A 332 -23.75 24.19 6.25
N VAL A 333 -24.56 23.48 5.45
CA VAL A 333 -24.10 22.59 4.37
C VAL A 333 -24.33 23.31 3.04
N SER A 334 -23.28 23.54 2.27
CA SER A 334 -23.34 24.23 0.98
C SER A 334 -22.50 23.54 -0.07
N HIS A 335 -22.90 23.67 -1.33
CA HIS A 335 -22.13 23.22 -2.48
C HIS A 335 -21.35 24.40 -3.09
N LYS A 336 -20.21 24.13 -3.74
CA LYS A 336 -19.32 25.15 -4.32
C LYS A 336 -19.99 26.03 -5.39
N ASN A 337 -21.06 25.56 -6.01
CA ASN A 337 -21.84 26.35 -6.98
C ASN A 337 -22.70 27.45 -6.32
N GLY A 338 -22.67 27.61 -4.99
CA GLY A 338 -23.37 28.66 -4.27
C GLY A 338 -24.72 28.25 -3.67
N TRP A 339 -25.16 26.99 -3.82
CA TRP A 339 -26.36 26.52 -3.13
C TRP A 339 -26.08 26.05 -1.70
N THR A 340 -26.95 26.43 -0.78
CA THR A 340 -27.03 25.94 0.60
C THR A 340 -28.14 24.90 0.69
N SER A 341 -27.80 23.71 1.17
CA SER A 341 -28.73 22.59 1.29
C SER A 341 -29.45 22.57 2.64
N GLN A 342 -28.75 22.89 3.74
CA GLN A 342 -29.33 22.88 5.09
C GLN A 342 -28.61 23.89 5.98
N ILE A 343 -29.38 24.53 6.85
CA ILE A 343 -28.87 25.37 7.95
C ILE A 343 -29.38 24.81 9.27
N TYR A 344 -28.47 24.64 10.21
CA TYR A 344 -28.74 24.28 11.59
C TYR A 344 -28.54 25.52 12.46
N ARG A 345 -29.55 25.90 13.24
CA ARG A 345 -29.52 27.08 14.10
C ARG A 345 -29.21 26.71 15.54
N LEU A 346 -28.54 27.60 16.26
CA LEU A 346 -28.24 27.40 17.69
C LEU A 346 -29.49 27.14 18.52
N ASP A 347 -30.64 27.66 18.09
CA ASP A 347 -31.94 27.50 18.76
C ASP A 347 -32.60 26.14 18.43
N GLY A 348 -31.83 25.22 17.84
CA GLY A 348 -32.24 23.86 17.53
C GLY A 348 -33.20 23.75 16.34
N THR A 349 -33.55 24.85 15.68
CA THR A 349 -34.40 24.83 14.48
C THR A 349 -33.60 24.57 13.21
N LEU A 350 -34.30 24.09 12.18
CA LEU A 350 -33.75 23.71 10.88
C LEU A 350 -34.33 24.61 9.79
N HIS A 351 -33.46 25.10 8.90
CA HIS A 351 -33.88 25.84 7.70
C HIS A 351 -33.38 25.07 6.46
N PRO A 352 -34.24 24.23 5.85
CA PRO A 352 -33.86 23.47 4.65
C PRO A 352 -33.70 24.39 3.44
N GLY A 353 -32.84 23.98 2.50
CA GLY A 353 -32.73 24.58 1.17
C GLY A 353 -33.90 24.17 0.25
N PRO A 354 -33.84 24.51 -1.05
CA PRO A 354 -32.72 25.14 -1.74
C PRO A 354 -32.64 26.65 -1.51
N ARG A 355 -31.46 27.18 -1.19
CA ARG A 355 -31.23 28.62 -1.00
C ARG A 355 -29.79 29.03 -1.33
N THR A 356 -29.51 30.31 -1.51
CA THR A 356 -28.16 30.80 -1.91
C THR A 356 -27.61 31.90 -1.00
N ASP A 357 -28.38 32.37 -0.03
CA ASP A 357 -28.07 33.52 0.83
C ASP A 357 -27.04 33.20 1.94
N TRP A 358 -26.78 31.93 2.24
CA TRP A 358 -25.84 31.51 3.30
C TRP A 358 -24.52 30.95 2.79
N SER A 359 -24.47 30.42 1.57
CA SER A 359 -23.25 29.84 0.99
C SER A 359 -22.05 30.80 1.01
N PRO A 360 -22.20 32.11 0.70
CA PRO A 360 -21.08 33.06 0.76
C PRO A 360 -20.37 33.10 2.11
N ARG A 361 -21.07 32.83 3.22
CA ARG A 361 -20.51 32.90 4.59
C ARG A 361 -19.39 31.87 4.84
N ILE A 362 -19.41 30.75 4.12
CA ILE A 362 -18.41 29.68 4.25
C ILE A 362 -17.63 29.42 2.95
N LEU A 363 -18.19 29.71 1.77
CA LEU A 363 -17.52 29.50 0.48
C LEU A 363 -16.39 30.51 0.25
N HIS A 364 -16.50 31.74 0.77
CA HIS A 364 -15.42 32.73 0.68
C HIS A 364 -14.29 32.50 1.70
N ARG A 365 -14.49 31.60 2.67
CA ARG A 365 -13.41 31.23 3.57
C ARG A 365 -12.41 30.41 2.80
N TRP A 366 -11.16 30.83 2.91
CA TRP A 366 -10.06 30.09 2.33
C TRP A 366 -9.86 28.81 3.15
N PRO A 367 -9.62 27.66 2.49
CA PRO A 367 -8.93 26.57 3.17
C PRO A 367 -7.70 27.18 3.83
N MET A 368 -7.52 26.97 5.14
CA MET A 368 -6.34 27.54 5.79
C MET A 368 -5.09 26.92 5.13
N ALA A 369 -3.92 27.58 5.23
CA ALA A 369 -2.66 27.07 4.67
C ALA A 369 -2.15 25.78 5.37
N TRP A 370 -2.80 25.44 6.49
CA TRP A 370 -2.58 24.36 7.44
C TRP A 370 -3.03 22.95 6.98
N THR A 371 -2.64 22.51 5.81
CA THR A 371 -2.21 21.11 5.76
C THR A 371 -0.77 21.18 6.22
N CYS A 372 -0.36 20.52 7.32
CA CYS A 372 1.06 20.18 7.56
C CYS A 372 1.70 19.98 6.18
N LYS A 373 2.80 20.71 5.81
CA LYS A 373 3.49 20.64 4.48
C LYS A 373 2.89 19.46 3.72
N THR A 374 1.93 19.71 2.82
CA THR A 374 0.84 18.76 2.55
C THR A 374 1.38 17.33 2.61
N ILE A 375 0.72 16.38 3.29
CA ILE A 375 1.13 14.96 3.17
C ILE A 375 1.30 14.59 1.69
N ALA A 376 0.61 15.29 0.77
CA ALA A 376 0.90 15.32 -0.66
C ALA A 376 2.28 15.94 -1.08
N GLU A 377 2.68 17.13 -0.66
CA GLU A 377 4.01 17.72 -0.96
C GLU A 377 5.16 16.95 -0.30
N MET A 378 4.98 16.45 0.93
CA MET A 378 5.98 15.60 1.59
C MET A 378 6.06 14.19 0.97
N ALA A 379 4.93 13.66 0.48
CA ALA A 379 4.87 12.35 -0.13
C ALA A 379 4.96 12.32 -1.67
N PHE A 380 5.13 13.45 -2.39
CA PHE A 380 5.20 13.42 -3.86
C PHE A 380 6.29 14.31 -4.50
N GLY A 381 6.83 15.32 -3.80
CA GLY A 381 7.78 16.27 -4.41
C GLY A 381 7.15 17.08 -5.57
N PRO A 382 7.82 18.15 -6.05
CA PRO A 382 7.35 18.84 -7.24
C PRO A 382 7.52 17.93 -8.46
N CYS A 383 6.39 17.47 -9.00
CA CYS A 383 6.35 16.88 -10.34
C CYS A 383 6.81 17.94 -11.34
N ASP A 384 7.66 17.54 -12.29
CA ASP A 384 7.94 18.35 -13.47
C ASP A 384 6.59 18.73 -14.11
N SER A 385 6.39 20.02 -14.41
CA SER A 385 5.17 20.51 -15.05
C SER A 385 4.91 19.89 -16.43
N ASP A 386 5.95 19.28 -17.02
CA ASP A 386 5.90 18.61 -18.31
C ASP A 386 5.55 17.10 -18.20
N PHE A 387 5.51 16.53 -17.00
CA PHE A 387 5.08 15.14 -16.76
C PHE A 387 3.54 15.00 -16.75
N GLY A 388 3.05 13.76 -16.83
CA GLY A 388 1.63 13.49 -16.67
C GLY A 388 1.12 13.86 -15.27
N THR A 389 0.38 14.97 -15.15
CA THR A 389 -0.18 15.43 -13.88
C THR A 389 -1.59 14.88 -13.66
N PHE A 390 -2.07 14.91 -12.43
CA PHE A 390 -3.43 14.50 -12.10
C PHE A 390 -4.24 15.69 -11.59
N GLY A 391 -5.54 15.48 -11.42
CA GLY A 391 -6.40 16.37 -10.65
C GLY A 391 -7.78 15.73 -10.45
N ASP A 392 -8.82 16.55 -10.30
CA ASP A 392 -10.17 16.02 -10.08
C ASP A 392 -10.72 15.26 -11.30
N ARG A 393 -10.71 13.92 -11.18
CA ARG A 393 -11.15 12.94 -12.17
C ARG A 393 -10.56 13.20 -13.54
N PHE A 394 -9.28 13.54 -13.58
CA PHE A 394 -8.55 13.62 -14.83
C PHE A 394 -7.08 13.22 -14.68
N ILE A 395 -6.55 12.75 -15.80
CA ILE A 395 -5.12 12.55 -16.03
C ILE A 395 -4.73 13.51 -17.14
N GLN A 396 -3.67 14.25 -16.91
CA GLN A 396 -3.02 15.09 -17.90
C GLN A 396 -1.82 14.33 -18.45
N LEU A 397 -1.63 14.33 -19.77
CA LEU A 397 -0.48 13.76 -20.46
C LEU A 397 0.03 14.85 -21.40
N GLY A 398 1.06 15.58 -20.98
CA GLY A 398 1.55 16.76 -21.70
C GLY A 398 0.44 17.81 -21.86
N GLN A 399 0.06 18.09 -23.11
CA GLN A 399 -0.92 19.12 -23.46
C GLN A 399 -2.36 18.61 -23.55
N TRP A 400 -2.60 17.41 -23.05
CA TRP A 400 -3.87 16.69 -23.13
C TRP A 400 -4.39 16.27 -21.77
N ARG A 401 -5.72 16.22 -21.63
CA ARG A 401 -6.39 15.67 -20.45
C ARG A 401 -7.46 14.67 -20.83
N ILE A 402 -7.46 13.53 -20.14
CA ILE A 402 -8.52 12.52 -20.16
C ILE A 402 -9.27 12.65 -18.85
N ALA A 403 -10.56 13.00 -18.89
CA ALA A 403 -11.29 13.42 -17.70
C ALA A 403 -12.73 12.94 -17.66
N ALA A 404 -13.19 12.42 -16.53
CA ALA A 404 -14.62 12.24 -16.28
C ALA A 404 -15.20 13.60 -15.88
N ILE A 405 -15.88 14.24 -16.84
CA ILE A 405 -16.42 15.60 -16.68
C ILE A 405 -17.59 15.61 -15.71
N ASP A 406 -18.39 14.56 -15.71
CA ASP A 406 -19.47 14.35 -14.78
C ASP A 406 -19.73 12.84 -14.63
N ALA A 407 -20.90 12.47 -14.09
CA ALA A 407 -21.27 11.08 -13.95
C ALA A 407 -21.51 10.37 -15.29
N THR A 408 -21.72 11.08 -16.40
CA THR A 408 -22.19 10.54 -17.68
C THR A 408 -21.28 10.83 -18.89
N HIS A 409 -20.21 11.62 -18.73
CA HIS A 409 -19.28 11.99 -19.80
C HIS A 409 -17.81 11.80 -19.40
N LEU A 410 -17.06 11.04 -20.19
CA LEU A 410 -15.59 11.01 -20.19
C LEU A 410 -15.09 11.72 -21.44
N SER A 411 -14.18 12.68 -21.29
CA SER A 411 -13.67 13.50 -22.39
C SER A 411 -12.17 13.30 -22.60
N VAL A 412 -11.73 13.52 -23.85
CA VAL A 412 -10.34 13.74 -24.23
C VAL A 412 -10.23 15.16 -24.76
N SER A 413 -9.53 16.03 -24.03
CA SER A 413 -9.49 17.48 -24.29
C SER A 413 -8.06 18.03 -24.31
N HIS A 414 -7.81 18.98 -25.19
CA HIS A 414 -6.50 19.62 -25.37
C HIS A 414 -6.49 21.03 -24.76
N LYS A 415 -5.32 21.53 -24.32
CA LYS A 415 -5.18 22.85 -23.68
C LYS A 415 -5.66 24.04 -24.49
N SER A 416 -5.80 23.87 -25.81
CA SER A 416 -6.34 24.89 -26.73
C SER A 416 -7.83 25.16 -26.52
N GLY A 417 -8.50 24.39 -25.66
CA GLY A 417 -9.94 24.51 -25.39
C GLY A 417 -10.81 23.58 -26.23
N ASN A 418 -10.20 22.74 -27.07
CA ASN A 418 -10.93 21.77 -27.90
C ASN A 418 -11.05 20.40 -27.21
N THR A 419 -12.24 19.82 -27.27
CA THR A 419 -12.54 18.44 -26.90
C THR A 419 -12.59 17.59 -28.17
N ALA A 420 -11.69 16.61 -28.25
CA ALA A 420 -11.52 15.75 -29.42
C ALA A 420 -12.45 14.54 -29.43
N TYR A 421 -12.86 14.08 -28.24
CA TYR A 421 -13.65 12.87 -28.09
C TYR A 421 -14.42 12.86 -26.77
N ILE A 422 -15.66 12.37 -26.78
CA ILE A 422 -16.49 12.15 -25.59
C ILE A 422 -17.03 10.71 -25.61
N TYR A 423 -16.86 9.97 -24.52
CA TYR A 423 -17.50 8.68 -24.26
C TYR A 423 -18.64 8.90 -23.27
N ARG A 424 -19.80 8.30 -23.54
CA ARG A 424 -20.99 8.45 -22.72
C ARG A 424 -21.30 7.22 -21.88
N ASP A 425 -22.06 7.42 -20.81
CA ASP A 425 -22.59 6.36 -19.95
C ASP A 425 -23.48 5.35 -20.66
N ASP A 426 -24.20 5.79 -21.68
CA ASP A 426 -25.04 4.92 -22.50
C ASP A 426 -24.24 4.00 -23.44
N GLY A 427 -22.91 4.15 -23.51
CA GLY A 427 -22.01 3.41 -24.39
C GLY A 427 -21.83 4.04 -25.78
N THR A 428 -22.35 5.24 -26.04
CA THR A 428 -22.11 5.95 -27.30
C THR A 428 -20.84 6.79 -27.25
N VAL A 429 -20.33 7.15 -28.43
CA VAL A 429 -19.16 8.03 -28.60
C VAL A 429 -19.53 9.24 -29.44
N HIS A 430 -19.00 10.41 -29.07
CA HIS A 430 -19.21 11.66 -29.78
C HIS A 430 -17.85 12.24 -30.19
N PRO A 431 -17.45 12.10 -31.47
CA PRO A 431 -16.22 12.69 -31.96
C PRO A 431 -16.30 14.22 -32.01
N GLY A 432 -15.15 14.88 -31.86
CA GLY A 432 -15.01 16.32 -32.07
C GLY A 432 -14.86 16.74 -33.55
N PRO A 433 -14.59 18.02 -33.80
CA PRO A 433 -14.19 19.03 -32.83
C PRO A 433 -15.36 19.60 -32.02
N ARG A 434 -15.13 19.85 -30.72
CA ARG A 434 -16.09 20.53 -29.83
C ARG A 434 -15.36 21.46 -28.86
N SER A 435 -16.08 22.40 -28.28
CA SER A 435 -15.57 23.33 -27.25
C SER A 435 -16.24 23.13 -25.87
N ASP A 436 -17.16 22.18 -25.76
CA ASP A 436 -17.80 21.76 -24.52
C ASP A 436 -17.06 20.56 -23.90
N PHE A 437 -17.36 20.25 -22.63
CA PHE A 437 -16.78 19.09 -21.91
C PHE A 437 -15.24 19.09 -21.80
N GLY A 438 -14.60 20.26 -21.83
CA GLY A 438 -13.17 20.41 -21.56
C GLY A 438 -12.86 20.35 -20.06
N SER A 439 -11.73 19.74 -19.67
CA SER A 439 -11.32 19.63 -18.26
C SER A 439 -10.26 20.66 -17.83
N TRP A 440 -9.85 21.56 -18.73
CA TRP A 440 -8.77 22.53 -18.48
C TRP A 440 -9.10 23.60 -17.45
N GLY A 441 -10.40 23.80 -17.13
CA GLY A 441 -10.82 24.62 -16.00
C GLY A 441 -10.57 23.98 -14.62
N ARG A 442 -10.20 22.68 -14.56
CA ARG A 442 -9.89 21.98 -13.29
C ARG A 442 -8.43 22.21 -12.90
N PRO A 443 -8.12 22.50 -11.63
CA PRO A 443 -6.73 22.60 -11.19
C PRO A 443 -6.05 21.23 -11.22
N THR A 444 -4.75 21.21 -11.51
CA THR A 444 -3.87 20.06 -11.25
C THR A 444 -3.70 19.88 -9.74
N GLY A 445 -3.43 18.65 -9.30
CA GLY A 445 -3.26 18.31 -7.90
C GLY A 445 -3.44 16.81 -7.66
N PHE A 446 -4.04 16.46 -6.53
CA PHE A 446 -4.28 15.07 -6.16
C PHE A 446 -5.21 14.37 -7.19
N PRO A 447 -4.96 13.09 -7.56
CA PRO A 447 -5.78 12.31 -8.48
C PRO A 447 -7.17 11.94 -7.92
N TYR A 448 -8.03 12.93 -7.65
CA TYR A 448 -9.36 12.66 -7.09
C TYR A 448 -10.20 11.82 -8.07
N GLY A 449 -10.90 10.81 -7.55
CA GLY A 449 -11.80 9.98 -8.34
C GLY A 449 -11.08 9.14 -9.39
N ILE A 450 -9.79 8.84 -9.15
CA ILE A 450 -9.01 7.89 -9.94
C ILE A 450 -8.74 6.66 -9.07
N THR A 451 -9.09 5.50 -9.59
CA THR A 451 -8.85 4.20 -8.94
C THR A 451 -8.14 3.29 -9.92
N PHE A 452 -7.37 2.33 -9.42
CA PHE A 452 -6.63 1.38 -10.24
C PHE A 452 -7.13 -0.04 -9.99
N GLY A 453 -6.81 -0.92 -10.92
CA GLY A 453 -6.75 -2.35 -10.69
C GLY A 453 -5.89 -3.01 -11.77
N PRO A 454 -5.76 -4.34 -11.74
CA PRO A 454 -4.97 -5.06 -12.74
C PRO A 454 -5.47 -4.77 -14.15
N GLY A 455 -4.61 -4.15 -14.97
CA GLY A 455 -4.90 -3.84 -16.36
C GLY A 455 -5.96 -2.75 -16.58
N PHE A 456 -6.34 -1.96 -15.57
CA PHE A 456 -7.26 -0.83 -15.81
C PHE A 456 -7.07 0.37 -14.87
N ILE A 457 -7.41 1.54 -15.40
CA ILE A 457 -7.59 2.77 -14.65
C ILE A 457 -9.06 3.18 -14.68
N GLN A 458 -9.58 3.55 -13.53
CA GLN A 458 -10.89 4.14 -13.36
C GLN A 458 -10.75 5.65 -13.19
N ILE A 459 -11.56 6.43 -13.91
CA ILE A 459 -11.66 7.88 -13.79
C ILE A 459 -13.15 8.20 -13.62
N GLY A 460 -13.55 8.63 -12.42
CA GLY A 460 -14.96 8.78 -12.05
C GLY A 460 -15.72 7.46 -12.19
N ASN A 461 -16.77 7.48 -13.02
CA ASN A 461 -17.62 6.32 -13.34
C ASN A 461 -17.19 5.58 -14.61
N PHE A 462 -16.01 5.89 -15.16
CA PHE A 462 -15.49 5.27 -16.36
C PHE A 462 -14.24 4.46 -16.06
N ARG A 463 -14.04 3.36 -16.79
CA ARG A 463 -12.82 2.56 -16.76
C ARG A 463 -12.22 2.49 -18.16
N LEU A 464 -10.91 2.68 -18.23
CA LEU A 464 -10.08 2.42 -19.40
C LEU A 464 -9.17 1.23 -19.04
N GLY A 465 -9.20 0.16 -19.81
CA GLY A 465 -8.48 -1.05 -19.45
C GLY A 465 -8.05 -1.92 -20.63
N ALA A 466 -6.90 -2.57 -20.48
CA ALA A 466 -6.49 -3.69 -21.32
C ALA A 466 -7.19 -4.94 -20.80
N MET A 467 -8.14 -5.45 -21.57
CA MET A 467 -8.91 -6.65 -21.21
C MET A 467 -8.10 -7.93 -21.45
N ASP A 468 -7.21 -7.87 -22.43
CA ASP A 468 -6.22 -8.87 -22.80
C ASP A 468 -5.14 -8.18 -23.65
N ASP A 469 -4.20 -8.96 -24.21
CA ASP A 469 -3.10 -8.47 -25.05
C ASP A 469 -3.55 -7.85 -26.39
N THR A 470 -4.83 -7.97 -26.74
CA THR A 470 -5.37 -7.58 -28.04
C THR A 470 -6.56 -6.63 -27.97
N HIS A 471 -7.18 -6.42 -26.81
CA HIS A 471 -8.34 -5.55 -26.62
C HIS A 471 -8.12 -4.50 -25.52
N PHE A 472 -8.15 -3.22 -25.90
CA PHE A 472 -8.24 -2.09 -24.97
C PHE A 472 -9.63 -1.46 -25.04
N SER A 473 -10.24 -1.21 -23.89
CA SER A 473 -11.65 -0.82 -23.81
C SER A 473 -11.88 0.38 -22.90
N VAL A 474 -12.86 1.21 -23.28
CA VAL A 474 -13.40 2.30 -22.47
C VAL A 474 -14.86 1.99 -22.15
N SER A 475 -15.22 1.88 -20.87
CA SER A 475 -16.58 1.53 -20.44
C SER A 475 -17.04 2.36 -19.25
N HIS A 476 -18.35 2.35 -19.01
CA HIS A 476 -18.99 3.09 -17.91
C HIS A 476 -19.73 2.16 -16.95
N ARG A 477 -19.80 2.51 -15.66
CA ARG A 477 -20.37 1.66 -14.60
C ARG A 477 -21.87 1.39 -14.77
N TYR A 478 -22.62 2.38 -15.25
CA TYR A 478 -24.08 2.28 -15.31
C TYR A 478 -24.53 1.38 -16.46
N HIS A 479 -25.79 0.90 -16.37
CA HIS A 479 -26.38 -0.06 -17.32
C HIS A 479 -25.63 -1.39 -17.47
N GLY A 480 -24.99 -1.85 -16.39
CA GLY A 480 -24.33 -3.15 -16.34
C GLY A 480 -22.87 -3.15 -16.81
N GLY A 481 -22.29 -1.99 -17.11
CA GLY A 481 -20.88 -1.85 -17.50
C GLY A 481 -20.64 -1.53 -18.99
N ARG A 482 -21.55 -0.80 -19.66
CA ARG A 482 -21.52 -0.64 -21.12
C ARG A 482 -20.18 -0.14 -21.66
N THR A 483 -19.66 -0.85 -22.65
CA THR A 483 -18.44 -0.52 -23.38
C THR A 483 -18.76 0.50 -24.47
N ALA A 484 -18.11 1.66 -24.39
CA ALA A 484 -18.24 2.76 -25.34
C ALA A 484 -17.33 2.60 -26.56
N MET A 485 -16.15 2.01 -26.37
CA MET A 485 -15.22 1.75 -27.46
C MET A 485 -14.30 0.59 -27.11
N ILE A 486 -14.02 -0.26 -28.11
CA ILE A 486 -12.91 -1.22 -28.08
C ILE A 486 -11.93 -0.87 -29.19
N TYR A 487 -10.66 -0.83 -28.81
CA TYR A 487 -9.51 -0.67 -29.67
C TYR A 487 -8.78 -2.01 -29.74
N ARG A 488 -8.67 -2.58 -30.94
CA ARG A 488 -7.95 -3.84 -31.13
C ARG A 488 -6.50 -3.60 -31.52
N SER A 489 -5.60 -4.49 -31.11
CA SER A 489 -4.19 -4.44 -31.47
C SER A 489 -3.93 -4.52 -32.99
N ASP A 490 -4.94 -4.92 -33.77
CA ASP A 490 -4.91 -4.91 -35.24
C ASP A 490 -5.29 -3.56 -35.87
N ALA A 491 -5.63 -2.54 -35.05
CA ALA A 491 -6.14 -1.21 -35.39
C ALA A 491 -7.61 -1.14 -35.85
N THR A 492 -8.39 -2.22 -35.68
CA THR A 492 -9.84 -2.16 -35.86
C THR A 492 -10.53 -1.59 -34.61
N LEU A 493 -11.63 -0.87 -34.84
CA LEU A 493 -12.42 -0.21 -33.79
C LEU A 493 -13.82 -0.80 -33.74
N HIS A 494 -14.30 -1.03 -32.52
CA HIS A 494 -15.68 -1.47 -32.28
C HIS A 494 -16.39 -0.44 -31.41
N PRO A 495 -17.07 0.54 -32.01
CA PRO A 495 -17.84 1.52 -31.26
C PRO A 495 -19.01 0.85 -30.53
N GLY A 496 -19.33 1.39 -29.35
CA GLY A 496 -20.48 1.01 -28.56
C GLY A 496 -21.81 1.53 -29.12
N PRO A 497 -22.93 1.26 -28.42
CA PRO A 497 -23.01 0.64 -27.11
C PRO A 497 -22.90 -0.88 -27.16
N ARG A 498 -22.04 -1.47 -26.32
CA ARG A 498 -21.78 -2.93 -26.27
C ARG A 498 -21.68 -3.42 -24.81
N GLY A 499 -21.86 -4.73 -24.58
CA GLY A 499 -21.86 -5.34 -23.24
C GLY A 499 -20.65 -6.22 -22.93
N ASP A 500 -19.78 -6.45 -23.92
CA ASP A 500 -18.59 -7.29 -23.84
C ASP A 500 -17.30 -6.47 -23.74
N TYR A 501 -16.20 -7.12 -23.31
CA TYR A 501 -14.89 -6.52 -23.04
C TYR A 501 -14.94 -5.30 -22.09
N GLN A 502 -15.83 -5.35 -21.10
CA GLN A 502 -15.92 -4.30 -20.09
C GLN A 502 -14.95 -4.53 -18.91
N PRO A 503 -14.12 -3.54 -18.53
CA PRO A 503 -13.24 -3.65 -17.37
C PRO A 503 -13.96 -3.64 -16.01
N TRP A 504 -15.30 -3.56 -15.96
CA TRP A 504 -16.06 -3.59 -14.69
C TRP A 504 -16.11 -4.97 -14.03
N GLY A 505 -15.77 -6.04 -14.76
CA GLY A 505 -15.55 -7.37 -14.17
C GLY A 505 -14.22 -7.49 -13.42
N LEU A 506 -13.31 -6.53 -13.59
CA LEU A 506 -12.01 -6.51 -12.91
C LEU A 506 -12.14 -5.86 -11.52
N SER A 507 -11.53 -6.44 -10.50
CA SER A 507 -11.54 -5.85 -9.15
C SER A 507 -10.60 -4.65 -9.07
N ALA A 508 -11.02 -3.59 -8.38
CA ALA A 508 -10.08 -2.55 -7.98
C ALA A 508 -8.98 -3.15 -7.08
N GLY A 509 -7.77 -2.65 -7.21
CA GLY A 509 -6.60 -3.22 -6.55
C GLY A 509 -5.30 -2.52 -6.96
N PRO A 510 -4.15 -3.16 -6.74
CA PRO A 510 -2.86 -2.62 -7.18
C PRO A 510 -2.87 -2.36 -8.69
N ALA A 511 -2.10 -1.37 -9.12
CA ALA A 511 -2.02 -0.93 -10.51
C ALA A 511 -1.21 -1.89 -11.42
N VAL A 512 -1.41 -3.20 -11.27
CA VAL A 512 -0.71 -4.26 -12.02
C VAL A 512 -0.88 -4.04 -13.52
N GLY A 513 0.23 -4.01 -14.26
CA GLY A 513 0.22 -3.79 -15.70
C GLY A 513 -0.07 -2.35 -16.11
N ILE A 514 0.07 -1.37 -15.21
CA ILE A 514 -0.09 0.05 -15.51
C ILE A 514 1.23 0.77 -15.25
N THR A 515 1.74 1.46 -16.26
CA THR A 515 2.98 2.26 -16.14
C THR A 515 2.77 3.64 -16.72
N PHE A 516 3.56 4.60 -16.26
CA PHE A 516 3.57 5.96 -16.77
C PHE A 516 4.96 6.28 -17.32
N GLY A 517 5.03 7.18 -18.29
CA GLY A 517 6.31 7.75 -18.70
C GLY A 517 6.15 9.15 -19.25
N ASP A 518 7.16 9.65 -19.98
CA ASP A 518 7.14 11.01 -20.53
C ASP A 518 5.88 11.24 -21.39
N ARG A 519 4.89 11.93 -20.78
CA ARG A 519 3.58 12.25 -21.35
C ARG A 519 2.85 11.04 -21.95
N PHE A 520 2.99 9.86 -21.37
CA PHE A 520 2.16 8.70 -21.72
C PHE A 520 1.73 7.87 -20.51
N LEU A 521 0.62 7.16 -20.69
CA LEU A 521 0.05 6.15 -19.82
C LEU A 521 0.07 4.83 -20.59
N GLN A 522 0.63 3.77 -20.01
CA GLN A 522 0.60 2.42 -20.54
C GLN A 522 -0.29 1.53 -19.66
N ILE A 523 -1.14 0.73 -20.30
CA ILE A 523 -2.01 -0.26 -19.66
C ILE A 523 -1.88 -1.56 -20.47
N GLY A 524 -1.28 -2.59 -19.89
CA GLY A 524 -0.85 -3.78 -20.61
C GLY A 524 0.05 -3.42 -21.80
N ASN A 525 -0.33 -3.91 -22.98
CA ASN A 525 0.39 -3.69 -24.24
C ASN A 525 -0.04 -2.42 -24.98
N PHE A 526 -0.86 -1.57 -24.36
CA PHE A 526 -1.42 -0.37 -24.96
C PHE A 526 -0.82 0.88 -24.33
N ARG A 527 -0.50 1.89 -25.15
CA ARG A 527 -0.04 3.20 -24.67
C ARG A 527 -0.93 4.32 -25.18
N LEU A 528 -1.31 5.22 -24.28
CA LEU A 528 -1.99 6.47 -24.59
C LEU A 528 -1.06 7.62 -24.23
N GLY A 529 -0.64 8.45 -25.18
CA GLY A 529 0.35 9.49 -24.89
C GLY A 529 0.37 10.65 -25.88
N ASP A 530 0.88 11.80 -25.41
CA ASP A 530 1.00 13.04 -26.17
C ASP A 530 2.25 13.01 -27.03
N ALA A 531 2.11 12.74 -28.33
CA ALA A 531 3.22 12.52 -29.25
C ALA A 531 4.06 13.78 -29.51
N ASP A 532 3.46 14.96 -29.56
CA ASP A 532 4.13 16.20 -30.01
C ASP A 532 3.50 17.50 -29.50
N GLY A 533 2.63 17.44 -28.50
CA GLY A 533 1.85 18.57 -27.99
C GLY A 533 0.63 18.93 -28.84
N GLY A 534 0.51 18.39 -30.06
CA GLY A 534 -0.63 18.56 -30.96
C GLY A 534 -1.47 17.29 -31.16
N HIS A 535 -0.92 16.13 -30.80
CA HIS A 535 -1.52 14.81 -31.03
C HIS A 535 -1.44 13.92 -29.79
N LEU A 536 -2.59 13.50 -29.25
CA LEU A 536 -2.66 12.37 -28.30
C LEU A 536 -2.92 11.10 -29.09
N VAL A 537 -2.16 10.04 -28.83
CA VAL A 537 -2.17 8.82 -29.63
C VAL A 537 -2.35 7.61 -28.74
N LEU A 538 -3.29 6.74 -29.11
CA LEU A 538 -3.43 5.40 -28.57
C LEU A 538 -2.71 4.43 -29.51
N THR A 539 -1.73 3.69 -28.98
CA THR A 539 -0.91 2.73 -29.70
C THR A 539 -0.93 1.38 -29.02
N HIS A 540 -0.46 0.37 -29.74
CA HIS A 540 -0.15 -0.96 -29.22
C HIS A 540 1.36 -1.24 -29.35
N GLU A 541 1.91 -2.13 -28.52
CA GLU A 541 3.34 -2.47 -28.51
C GLU A 541 3.87 -2.98 -29.86
N ASN A 542 3.00 -3.59 -30.67
CA ASN A 542 3.30 -4.05 -32.03
C ASN A 542 3.53 -2.90 -33.04
N GLY A 543 3.56 -1.65 -32.56
CA GLY A 543 3.82 -0.45 -33.37
C GLY A 543 2.60 0.12 -34.09
N LYS A 544 1.41 -0.48 -33.94
CA LYS A 544 0.19 0.04 -34.56
C LYS A 544 -0.37 1.23 -33.78
N ILE A 545 -0.90 2.19 -34.53
CA ILE A 545 -1.72 3.28 -33.99
C ILE A 545 -3.17 2.84 -34.08
N LEU A 546 -3.86 2.92 -32.94
CA LEU A 546 -5.25 2.54 -32.82
C LEU A 546 -6.15 3.77 -32.95
N HIS A 547 -5.69 4.93 -32.45
CA HIS A 547 -6.44 6.19 -32.53
C HIS A 547 -5.53 7.41 -32.38
N ILE A 548 -5.85 8.49 -33.09
CA ILE A 548 -5.19 9.80 -32.94
C ILE A 548 -6.24 10.86 -32.62
N PHE A 549 -6.03 11.61 -31.55
CA PHE A 549 -6.77 12.81 -31.18
C PHE A 549 -5.91 14.03 -31.53
N ARG A 550 -6.48 15.05 -32.21
CA ARG A 550 -5.78 16.28 -32.58
C ARG A 550 -6.21 17.49 -31.77
N ASN A 551 -5.29 18.41 -31.54
CA ASN A 551 -5.53 19.64 -30.79
C ASN A 551 -6.58 20.59 -31.40
N ASP A 552 -6.90 20.40 -32.69
CA ASP A 552 -8.01 21.06 -33.38
C ASP A 552 -9.38 20.42 -33.09
N GLY A 553 -9.40 19.31 -32.33
CA GLY A 553 -10.58 18.55 -31.94
C GLY A 553 -10.97 17.44 -32.93
N HIS A 554 -10.29 17.29 -34.06
CA HIS A 554 -10.53 16.18 -34.98
C HIS A 554 -9.84 14.88 -34.53
N ASN A 555 -10.27 13.76 -35.11
CA ASN A 555 -9.71 12.42 -34.85
C ASN A 555 -9.42 11.69 -36.17
N PHE A 556 -8.40 10.83 -36.17
CA PHE A 556 -7.94 10.07 -37.33
C PHE A 556 -7.53 8.65 -36.95
N TYR A 557 -7.63 7.75 -37.93
CA TYR A 557 -7.39 6.32 -37.74
C TYR A 557 -6.07 5.81 -38.35
N HIS A 558 -5.40 6.62 -39.19
CA HIS A 558 -4.21 6.18 -39.93
C HIS A 558 -3.22 7.33 -40.18
N GLN A 559 -2.07 7.33 -39.49
CA GLN A 559 -0.88 8.11 -39.89
C GLN A 559 0.39 7.37 -39.45
N THR A 560 1.37 7.19 -40.32
CA THR A 560 2.62 6.52 -39.97
C THR A 560 3.61 7.54 -39.40
N GLY A 561 4.00 7.40 -38.13
CA GLY A 561 5.06 8.21 -37.51
C GLY A 561 4.87 8.44 -36.00
N HIS A 562 3.65 8.75 -35.56
CA HIS A 562 3.41 9.05 -34.15
C HIS A 562 3.49 7.83 -33.21
N ALA A 563 3.34 6.61 -33.75
CA ALA A 563 3.43 5.38 -32.97
C ALA A 563 4.81 5.24 -32.32
N ALA A 564 5.86 5.43 -33.14
CA ALA A 564 7.23 5.38 -32.69
C ALA A 564 7.49 6.44 -31.61
N MET A 565 6.94 7.66 -31.77
CA MET A 565 7.11 8.75 -30.82
C MET A 565 6.54 8.47 -29.43
N VAL A 566 5.54 7.59 -29.30
CA VAL A 566 4.96 7.19 -27.99
C VAL A 566 5.55 5.84 -27.51
N ASN A 567 5.71 4.86 -28.39
CA ASN A 567 6.22 3.53 -28.05
C ASN A 567 7.73 3.51 -27.73
N GLN A 568 8.50 4.45 -28.28
CA GLN A 568 9.93 4.57 -27.98
C GLN A 568 10.20 5.41 -26.72
N ARG A 569 9.17 6.01 -26.11
CA ARG A 569 9.35 6.70 -24.84
C ARG A 569 9.59 5.69 -23.74
N TYR A 570 10.49 6.08 -22.85
CA TYR A 570 10.87 5.26 -21.73
C TYR A 570 9.84 5.46 -20.64
N GLN A 571 9.55 4.37 -19.94
CA GLN A 571 8.87 4.48 -18.66
C GLN A 571 9.72 5.41 -17.81
N HIS A 572 9.11 6.49 -17.33
CA HIS A 572 9.75 7.43 -16.44
C HIS A 572 9.11 7.17 -15.08
N ASP A 573 9.89 6.63 -14.15
CA ASP A 573 9.48 6.47 -12.74
C ASP A 573 9.47 7.81 -11.97
N HIS A 574 9.66 8.92 -12.69
CA HIS A 574 9.97 10.27 -12.19
C HIS A 574 8.83 11.04 -11.53
N CYS A 575 7.62 10.49 -11.51
CA CYS A 575 6.67 10.80 -10.46
C CYS A 575 6.40 9.49 -9.79
N ARG A 576 6.95 9.32 -8.57
CA ARG A 576 6.65 8.25 -7.61
C ARG A 576 5.53 7.42 -8.19
N SER A 577 5.89 6.31 -8.85
CA SER A 577 4.95 5.53 -9.65
C SER A 577 3.64 5.41 -8.89
N ILE A 578 2.49 5.33 -9.54
CA ILE A 578 1.23 5.18 -8.78
C ILE A 578 1.31 4.01 -7.77
N TYR A 579 2.21 3.05 -8.00
CA TYR A 579 2.75 2.11 -7.01
C TYR A 579 3.35 2.76 -5.75
N ALA A 580 4.32 3.68 -5.83
CA ALA A 580 4.81 4.46 -4.70
C ALA A 580 3.73 5.34 -4.01
N ALA A 581 2.63 5.67 -4.69
CA ALA A 581 1.49 6.37 -4.10
C ALA A 581 0.48 5.44 -3.41
N LEU A 582 0.40 4.16 -3.80
CA LEU A 582 -0.69 3.26 -3.41
C LEU A 582 -0.24 1.90 -2.84
N SER A 583 1.03 1.46 -2.94
CA SER A 583 1.57 0.21 -2.37
C SER A 583 3.10 -0.06 -2.51
N SER A 584 3.99 0.93 -2.72
CA SER A 584 5.44 0.77 -2.55
C SER A 584 6.03 2.00 -1.86
N CYS A 585 7.19 1.87 -1.22
CA CYS A 585 7.67 2.80 -0.21
C CYS A 585 7.63 4.26 -0.67
N PRO A 586 6.84 5.13 0.00
CA PRO A 586 6.73 6.52 -0.39
C PRO A 586 8.10 7.17 -0.50
N GLY A 587 8.40 7.64 -1.72
CA GLY A 587 9.63 8.38 -2.01
C GLY A 587 10.88 7.53 -2.09
N ILE A 588 10.75 6.26 -2.43
CA ILE A 588 11.88 5.40 -2.80
C ILE A 588 11.63 4.82 -4.19
N ALA A 589 12.56 5.06 -5.11
CA ALA A 589 12.58 4.43 -6.42
C ALA A 589 13.93 3.74 -6.65
N MET A 590 13.97 2.73 -7.51
CA MET A 590 15.19 1.98 -7.82
C MET A 590 15.33 1.87 -9.33
N GLY A 591 16.57 1.97 -9.81
CA GLY A 591 16.90 1.66 -11.19
C GLY A 591 18.17 0.81 -11.27
N GLU A 592 18.79 0.79 -12.45
CA GLU A 592 20.06 0.08 -12.65
C GLU A 592 21.18 0.75 -11.85
N ASN A 593 21.70 0.06 -10.83
CA ASN A 593 22.76 0.54 -9.94
C ASN A 593 22.49 1.84 -9.17
N PHE A 594 21.25 2.31 -9.11
CA PHE A 594 20.89 3.44 -8.26
C PHE A 594 19.61 3.21 -7.46
N MET A 595 19.52 3.89 -6.33
CA MET A 595 18.32 4.05 -5.54
C MET A 595 18.09 5.54 -5.31
N GLU A 596 16.91 5.99 -5.65
CA GLU A 596 16.40 7.32 -5.38
C GLU A 596 15.61 7.29 -4.06
N ILE A 597 15.87 8.26 -3.20
CA ILE A 597 15.23 8.42 -1.89
C ILE A 597 14.90 9.91 -1.73
N GLY A 598 13.64 10.29 -1.88
CA GLY A 598 13.24 11.70 -1.93
C GLY A 598 13.93 12.45 -3.07
N ASP A 599 14.54 13.60 -2.78
CA ASP A 599 15.29 14.40 -3.77
C ASP A 599 16.75 13.94 -3.97
N TRP A 600 17.09 12.75 -3.49
CA TRP A 600 18.46 12.23 -3.40
C TRP A 600 18.64 10.91 -4.14
N ARG A 601 19.83 10.66 -4.67
CA ARG A 601 20.22 9.40 -5.28
C ARG A 601 21.51 8.84 -4.69
N LEU A 602 21.48 7.54 -4.42
CA LEU A 602 22.61 6.68 -4.10
C LEU A 602 22.89 5.84 -5.34
N ALA A 603 24.08 5.95 -5.94
CA ALA A 603 24.34 5.28 -7.21
C ALA A 603 25.78 4.79 -7.35
N ALA A 604 25.95 3.55 -7.82
CA ALA A 604 27.22 3.12 -8.39
C ALA A 604 27.30 3.63 -9.84
N ILE A 605 28.01 4.74 -10.00
CA ILE A 605 28.24 5.42 -11.28
C ILE A 605 29.01 4.48 -12.23
N ASN A 606 30.03 3.81 -11.73
CA ASN A 606 30.71 2.73 -12.43
C ASN A 606 31.40 1.84 -11.40
N ASP A 607 32.16 0.82 -11.82
CA ASP A 607 32.92 -0.05 -10.91
C ASP A 607 33.97 0.69 -10.06
N HIS A 608 34.28 1.95 -10.38
CA HIS A 608 35.24 2.75 -9.63
C HIS A 608 34.64 3.81 -8.71
N HIS A 609 33.37 4.18 -8.89
CA HIS A 609 32.75 5.34 -8.22
C HIS A 609 31.33 5.05 -7.75
N PHE A 610 31.08 5.29 -6.46
CA PHE A 610 29.76 5.33 -5.85
C PHE A 610 29.47 6.74 -5.35
N SER A 611 28.27 7.28 -5.60
CA SER A 611 27.93 8.68 -5.34
C SER A 611 26.69 8.81 -4.44
N VAL A 612 26.69 9.88 -3.65
CA VAL A 612 25.48 10.48 -3.06
C VAL A 612 25.27 11.80 -3.77
N SER A 613 24.11 12.01 -4.38
CA SER A 613 23.83 13.20 -5.21
C SER A 613 22.41 13.72 -5.04
N HIS A 614 22.25 15.03 -5.15
CA HIS A 614 20.98 15.76 -5.03
C HIS A 614 20.44 16.14 -6.42
N ARG A 615 19.12 16.23 -6.55
CA ARG A 615 18.45 16.54 -7.84
C ARG A 615 18.89 17.86 -8.46
N ASP A 616 19.36 18.81 -7.66
CA ASP A 616 19.82 20.13 -8.10
C ASP A 616 21.17 20.12 -8.84
N GLY A 617 21.75 18.94 -9.09
CA GLY A 617 23.00 18.85 -9.82
C GLY A 617 24.23 18.55 -8.94
N GLN A 618 24.08 18.59 -7.62
CA GLN A 618 25.19 18.53 -6.67
C GLN A 618 25.52 17.10 -6.22
N THR A 619 26.80 16.81 -6.02
CA THR A 619 27.36 15.55 -5.53
C THR A 619 28.15 15.82 -4.25
N PRO A 620 27.54 15.70 -3.06
CA PRO A 620 28.25 15.96 -1.81
C PRO A 620 29.33 14.95 -1.47
N GLN A 621 29.24 13.72 -1.99
CA GLN A 621 30.24 12.70 -1.68
C GLN A 621 30.37 11.66 -2.78
N ILE A 622 31.61 11.38 -3.16
CA ILE A 622 31.99 10.25 -4.01
C ILE A 622 32.87 9.30 -3.20
N TYR A 623 32.58 8.01 -3.28
CA TYR A 623 33.30 6.90 -2.67
C TYR A 623 33.99 6.11 -3.78
N ARG A 624 35.29 5.83 -3.65
CA ARG A 624 36.08 5.17 -4.69
C ARG A 624 36.43 3.74 -4.33
N PHE A 625 36.56 2.90 -5.35
CA PHE A 625 36.89 1.47 -5.21
C PHE A 625 38.21 1.20 -4.46
N ASP A 626 39.13 2.17 -4.46
CA ASP A 626 40.43 2.11 -3.78
C ASP A 626 40.34 2.41 -2.27
N GLY A 627 39.15 2.74 -1.77
CA GLY A 627 38.90 3.08 -0.37
C GLY A 627 39.00 4.57 -0.05
N THR A 628 39.29 5.43 -1.03
CA THR A 628 39.34 6.89 -0.85
C THR A 628 37.97 7.56 -1.04
N ARG A 629 37.86 8.81 -0.58
CA ARG A 629 36.64 9.62 -0.58
C ARG A 629 36.91 10.99 -1.16
N HIS A 630 36.02 11.48 -2.04
CA HIS A 630 36.10 12.83 -2.60
C HIS A 630 34.86 13.62 -2.14
N PRO A 631 34.99 14.47 -1.09
CA PRO A 631 33.89 15.28 -0.58
C PRO A 631 33.58 16.46 -1.51
N GLY A 632 32.33 16.93 -1.48
CA GLY A 632 31.84 18.09 -2.21
C GLY A 632 32.04 19.44 -1.52
N PRO A 633 31.52 20.53 -2.11
CA PRO A 633 30.57 20.56 -3.23
C PRO A 633 31.21 20.23 -4.58
N ARG A 634 30.59 19.33 -5.35
CA ARG A 634 30.99 18.97 -6.72
C ARG A 634 29.74 18.76 -7.57
N THR A 635 29.88 18.77 -8.89
CA THR A 635 28.78 18.51 -9.83
C THR A 635 29.06 17.34 -10.77
N ASP A 636 30.29 16.81 -10.74
CA ASP A 636 30.67 15.59 -11.46
C ASP A 636 30.27 14.34 -10.66
N PHE A 637 30.17 13.21 -11.36
CA PHE A 637 29.67 11.93 -10.81
C PHE A 637 28.27 12.05 -10.18
N ASN A 638 27.47 13.01 -10.65
CA ASN A 638 26.09 13.16 -10.25
C ASN A 638 25.21 12.17 -11.04
N SER A 639 24.53 11.27 -10.33
CA SER A 639 23.61 10.29 -10.93
C SER A 639 22.33 10.88 -11.53
N TRP A 640 21.99 12.14 -11.28
CA TRP A 640 20.88 12.86 -11.91
C TRP A 640 21.21 13.39 -13.30
N SER A 641 22.50 13.60 -13.60
CA SER A 641 22.95 14.00 -14.94
C SER A 641 22.91 12.86 -15.96
N TRP A 642 22.61 11.65 -15.50
CA TRP A 642 22.53 10.45 -16.30
C TRP A 642 21.06 10.21 -16.64
N GLU A 643 20.71 10.24 -17.93
CA GLU A 643 19.44 9.63 -18.34
C GLU A 643 19.44 8.17 -17.83
N PRO A 644 18.29 7.60 -17.43
CA PRO A 644 18.16 6.17 -17.09
C PRO A 644 18.55 5.20 -18.23
N LYS A 645 19.17 5.70 -19.29
CA LYS A 645 19.61 4.99 -20.48
C LYS A 645 21.11 5.14 -20.58
N MET A 646 21.75 4.00 -20.78
CA MET A 646 23.17 3.81 -21.09
C MET A 646 24.09 3.45 -19.89
N THR A 647 23.84 2.29 -19.30
CA THR A 647 24.93 1.31 -19.11
C THR A 647 24.42 -0.09 -19.43
N GLY A 648 24.55 -0.54 -20.68
CA GLY A 648 24.43 -1.95 -20.96
C GLY A 648 25.39 -2.74 -20.05
N SER A 649 24.87 -3.77 -19.38
CA SER A 649 25.61 -4.80 -18.62
C SER A 649 25.81 -4.64 -17.10
N HIS A 650 25.26 -3.65 -16.38
CA HIS A 650 25.47 -3.54 -14.92
C HIS A 650 24.13 -3.63 -14.14
N GLY A 651 24.00 -4.61 -13.24
CA GLY A 651 22.72 -5.17 -12.73
C GLY A 651 21.81 -4.32 -11.81
N LYS A 652 20.71 -4.95 -11.38
CA LYS A 652 19.68 -4.42 -10.46
C LYS A 652 20.27 -4.13 -9.07
N VAL A 653 19.64 -3.26 -8.27
CA VAL A 653 19.96 -3.14 -6.84
C VAL A 653 19.60 -4.44 -6.13
N HIS A 654 20.56 -5.06 -5.44
CA HIS A 654 20.33 -6.30 -4.69
C HIS A 654 20.28 -6.06 -3.18
N PHE A 655 19.56 -6.92 -2.48
CA PHE A 655 19.43 -6.88 -1.03
C PHE A 655 19.97 -8.18 -0.41
N GLY A 656 20.51 -8.09 0.80
CA GLY A 656 20.90 -9.26 1.58
C GLY A 656 20.60 -9.08 3.07
N ASP A 657 21.40 -9.69 3.95
CA ASP A 657 21.30 -9.45 5.39
C ASP A 657 21.82 -8.06 5.76
N ARG A 658 20.91 -7.11 5.97
CA ARG A 658 21.13 -5.72 6.40
C ARG A 658 22.04 -4.92 5.47
N PHE A 659 22.08 -5.23 4.18
CA PHE A 659 22.83 -4.46 3.19
C PHE A 659 22.08 -4.34 1.85
N MET A 660 22.45 -3.30 1.11
CA MET A 660 22.08 -3.06 -0.29
C MET A 660 23.34 -3.10 -1.16
N GLN A 661 23.23 -3.63 -2.37
CA GLN A 661 24.31 -3.71 -3.35
C GLN A 661 23.96 -2.94 -4.62
N PHE A 662 24.90 -2.12 -5.08
CA PHE A 662 24.85 -1.31 -6.29
C PHE A 662 26.09 -1.65 -7.13
N GLY A 663 25.93 -2.46 -8.18
CA GLY A 663 27.06 -2.97 -8.96
C GLY A 663 28.15 -3.59 -8.08
N SER A 664 29.35 -3.01 -8.12
CA SER A 664 30.53 -3.41 -7.35
C SER A 664 30.61 -2.82 -5.93
N PHE A 665 29.60 -2.09 -5.48
CA PHE A 665 29.53 -1.45 -4.16
C PHE A 665 28.43 -2.04 -3.27
N ARG A 666 28.66 -2.09 -1.96
CA ARG A 666 27.67 -2.43 -0.93
C ARG A 666 27.63 -1.37 0.16
N MET A 667 26.45 -1.09 0.68
CA MET A 667 26.26 -0.32 1.90
C MET A 667 25.27 -1.00 2.85
N GLY A 668 25.51 -0.95 4.15
CA GLY A 668 24.75 -1.75 5.10
C GLY A 668 25.31 -1.80 6.51
N ALA A 669 24.52 -2.34 7.43
CA ALA A 669 24.90 -2.56 8.82
C ALA A 669 25.75 -3.82 8.94
N VAL A 670 27.01 -3.63 9.30
CA VAL A 670 27.99 -4.70 9.58
C VAL A 670 27.69 -5.36 10.93
N ASP A 671 27.18 -4.60 11.88
CA ASP A 671 26.62 -5.06 13.15
C ASP A 671 25.73 -3.93 13.71
N ASP A 672 25.34 -4.00 14.99
CA ASP A 672 24.52 -2.99 15.64
C ASP A 672 25.25 -1.65 15.87
N ASN A 673 26.57 -1.63 15.79
CA ASN A 673 27.41 -0.46 16.07
C ASN A 673 28.14 0.10 14.86
N HIS A 674 28.14 -0.60 13.73
CA HIS A 674 28.86 -0.22 12.53
C HIS A 674 28.01 -0.35 11.26
N PHE A 675 27.88 0.75 10.53
CA PHE A 675 27.38 0.79 9.16
C PHE A 675 28.52 1.13 8.23
N SER A 676 28.61 0.51 7.05
CA SER A 676 29.72 0.77 6.13
C SER A 676 29.31 0.89 4.68
N ILE A 677 30.18 1.54 3.90
CA ILE A 677 30.19 1.48 2.42
C ILE A 677 31.47 0.76 2.02
N SER A 678 31.36 -0.28 1.20
CA SER A 678 32.48 -1.15 0.80
C SER A 678 32.41 -1.57 -0.67
N HIS A 679 33.55 -1.91 -1.25
CA HIS A 679 33.71 -2.31 -2.65
C HIS A 679 34.15 -3.78 -2.76
N ASN A 680 33.75 -4.50 -3.83
CA ASN A 680 34.04 -5.93 -4.01
C ASN A 680 35.55 -6.26 -4.08
N GLY A 681 36.39 -5.27 -4.40
CA GLY A 681 37.84 -5.33 -4.32
C GLY A 681 38.41 -5.42 -2.89
N GLY A 682 37.57 -5.55 -1.87
CA GLY A 682 37.96 -5.77 -0.47
C GLY A 682 38.20 -4.49 0.33
N GLN A 683 37.85 -3.31 -0.21
CA GLN A 683 38.01 -2.03 0.48
C GLN A 683 36.73 -1.61 1.19
N THR A 684 36.85 -1.23 2.44
CA THR A 684 35.84 -0.49 3.21
C THR A 684 36.18 1.00 3.15
N ILE A 685 35.29 1.77 2.55
CA ILE A 685 35.54 3.17 2.15
C ILE A 685 35.14 4.13 3.28
N GLN A 686 34.09 3.80 4.03
CA GLN A 686 33.61 4.60 5.16
C GLN A 686 32.92 3.68 6.17
N ILE A 687 33.20 3.85 7.47
CA ILE A 687 32.33 3.38 8.55
C ILE A 687 31.63 4.57 9.21
N PHE A 688 30.36 4.37 9.53
CA PHE A 688 29.53 5.22 10.36
C PHE A 688 29.25 4.44 11.65
N ARG A 689 29.63 4.99 12.79
CA ARG A 689 29.46 4.33 14.09
C ARG A 689 28.16 4.76 14.76
N SER A 690 27.54 3.87 15.55
CA SER A 690 26.31 4.17 16.31
C SER A 690 26.49 5.36 17.29
N ASP A 691 27.72 5.65 17.71
CA ASP A 691 28.09 6.82 18.52
C ASP A 691 28.16 8.15 17.75
N GLY A 692 27.84 8.15 16.45
CA GLY A 692 27.84 9.36 15.61
C GLY A 692 29.18 9.65 14.91
N THR A 693 30.26 8.91 15.20
CA THR A 693 31.60 9.16 14.62
C THR A 693 31.81 8.49 13.26
N LEU A 694 32.78 9.01 12.49
CA LEU A 694 33.13 8.56 11.13
C LEU A 694 34.55 8.00 11.08
N HIS A 695 34.72 6.81 10.54
CA HIS A 695 36.03 6.20 10.31
C HIS A 695 36.30 6.01 8.81
N PRO A 696 37.05 6.93 8.18
CA PRO A 696 37.29 6.89 6.74
C PRO A 696 38.26 5.78 6.34
N GLY A 697 38.10 5.26 5.12
CA GLY A 697 39.04 4.36 4.45
C GLY A 697 40.29 5.10 3.91
N PRO A 698 41.19 4.38 3.22
CA PRO A 698 41.07 2.99 2.80
C PRO A 698 41.33 1.99 3.92
N ARG A 699 40.50 0.95 4.03
CA ARG A 699 40.51 -0.04 5.11
C ARG A 699 40.01 -1.39 4.60
N ARG A 700 40.27 -2.50 5.31
CA ARG A 700 39.85 -3.87 4.91
C ARG A 700 38.97 -4.59 5.93
N ASP A 701 38.78 -3.99 7.09
CA ASP A 701 37.86 -4.43 8.14
C ASP A 701 36.44 -3.86 7.90
N PHE A 702 35.42 -4.44 8.54
CA PHE A 702 34.02 -4.00 8.44
C PHE A 702 33.44 -3.94 7.00
N GLY A 703 33.90 -4.83 6.11
CA GLY A 703 33.36 -4.97 4.76
C GLY A 703 32.11 -5.86 4.72
N LEU A 704 31.21 -5.62 3.76
CA LEU A 704 29.92 -6.34 3.66
C LEU A 704 29.96 -7.56 2.74
N TRP A 705 31.09 -7.82 2.07
CA TRP A 705 31.22 -8.84 1.03
C TRP A 705 31.29 -10.29 1.53
N HIS A 706 31.46 -10.49 2.84
CA HIS A 706 31.34 -11.82 3.46
C HIS A 706 29.89 -12.29 3.59
N ARG A 707 28.90 -11.41 3.35
CA ARG A 707 27.47 -11.74 3.42
C ARG A 707 26.93 -12.16 2.05
N PRO A 708 26.18 -13.25 1.93
CA PRO A 708 25.56 -13.61 0.67
C PRO A 708 24.42 -12.64 0.32
N ILE A 709 24.15 -12.49 -0.98
CA ILE A 709 22.85 -11.97 -1.45
C ILE A 709 21.81 -13.03 -1.09
N LEU A 710 20.65 -12.62 -0.60
CA LEU A 710 19.59 -13.54 -0.18
C LEU A 710 18.37 -13.37 -1.09
N ASP A 711 17.64 -14.46 -1.34
CA ASP A 711 16.34 -14.43 -2.03
C ASP A 711 15.31 -13.58 -1.24
N VAL A 712 15.47 -13.49 0.09
CA VAL A 712 14.63 -12.68 0.96
C VAL A 712 15.52 -11.71 1.75
N PRO A 713 15.33 -10.38 1.63
CA PRO A 713 16.07 -9.40 2.42
C PRO A 713 15.86 -9.61 3.92
N LEU A 714 16.94 -9.62 4.72
CA LEU A 714 16.86 -9.74 6.17
C LEU A 714 17.29 -8.46 6.86
N GLY A 715 16.56 -8.03 7.89
CA GLY A 715 16.89 -6.83 8.65
C GLY A 715 16.88 -5.55 7.83
N ILE A 716 16.08 -5.52 6.75
CA ILE A 716 15.86 -4.35 5.91
C ILE A 716 14.39 -3.96 6.06
N SER A 717 14.13 -2.67 6.24
CA SER A 717 12.78 -2.14 6.17
C SER A 717 12.82 -0.74 5.60
N PHE A 718 11.64 -0.20 5.34
CA PHE A 718 11.50 1.04 4.63
C PHE A 718 10.52 1.95 5.37
N GLY A 719 10.64 3.24 5.17
CA GLY A 719 9.63 4.23 5.57
C GLY A 719 9.59 5.39 4.59
N ASP A 720 8.90 6.49 4.94
CA ASP A 720 8.79 7.66 4.05
C ASP A 720 10.16 8.28 3.81
N ARG A 721 10.67 8.06 2.59
CA ARG A 721 11.97 8.53 2.10
C ARG A 721 13.16 8.08 2.97
N PHE A 722 13.14 6.86 3.50
CA PHE A 722 14.32 6.25 4.11
C PHE A 722 14.32 4.72 4.03
N VAL A 723 15.52 4.14 4.04
CA VAL A 723 15.75 2.72 4.22
C VAL A 723 16.40 2.50 5.58
N GLN A 724 15.88 1.55 6.35
CA GLN A 724 16.51 1.04 7.56
C GLN A 724 17.21 -0.29 7.27
N LEU A 725 18.49 -0.38 7.65
CA LEU A 725 19.37 -1.53 7.52
C LEU A 725 19.89 -1.87 8.92
N GLY A 726 19.34 -2.90 9.54
CA GLY A 726 19.55 -3.19 10.97
C GLY A 726 19.08 -2.02 11.84
N LYS A 727 20.01 -1.43 12.59
CA LYS A 727 19.80 -0.26 13.46
C LYS A 727 20.21 1.08 12.83
N PHE A 728 20.47 1.10 11.53
CA PHE A 728 20.89 2.29 10.81
C PHE A 728 19.85 2.70 9.79
N ARG A 729 19.59 4.00 9.66
CA ARG A 729 18.73 4.60 8.64
C ARG A 729 19.55 5.45 7.69
N VAL A 730 19.25 5.33 6.41
CA VAL A 730 19.73 6.22 5.35
C VAL A 730 18.53 6.82 4.64
N GLY A 731 18.45 8.14 4.53
CA GLY A 731 17.26 8.76 3.93
C GLY A 731 17.25 10.26 3.82
N ASP A 732 16.29 10.74 3.03
CA ASP A 732 15.99 12.16 2.83
C ASP A 732 15.18 12.70 4.00
N VAL A 733 15.72 13.73 4.63
CA VAL A 733 15.13 14.36 5.81
C VAL A 733 14.09 15.39 5.39
N ASP A 734 14.37 16.25 4.41
CA ASP A 734 13.49 17.41 4.13
C ASP A 734 13.57 17.93 2.69
N GLY A 735 14.13 17.16 1.76
CA GLY A 735 14.53 17.58 0.42
C GLY A 735 15.92 18.19 0.41
N GLY A 736 16.23 19.09 1.35
CA GLY A 736 17.52 19.79 1.44
C GLY A 736 18.65 18.99 2.11
N HIS A 737 18.32 17.96 2.89
CA HIS A 737 19.28 17.19 3.68
C HIS A 737 19.05 15.69 3.55
N PHE A 738 20.12 14.93 3.29
CA PHE A 738 20.16 13.48 3.37
C PHE A 738 21.06 13.04 4.51
N SER A 739 20.74 11.93 5.19
CA SER A 739 21.50 11.51 6.37
C SER A 739 21.79 10.03 6.44
N VAL A 740 22.87 9.67 7.16
CA VAL A 740 23.08 8.35 7.75
C VAL A 740 22.96 8.51 9.27
N ALA A 741 22.00 7.83 9.88
CA ALA A 741 21.71 7.93 11.30
C ALA A 741 21.49 6.56 11.96
N HIS A 742 21.71 6.46 13.26
CA HIS A 742 21.38 5.31 14.08
C HIS A 742 19.99 5.48 14.69
N VAL A 743 19.26 4.38 14.92
CA VAL A 743 17.91 4.43 15.51
C VAL A 743 17.88 5.03 16.91
N ASP A 744 19.01 5.01 17.64
CA ASP A 744 19.16 5.64 18.96
C ASP A 744 19.32 7.17 18.89
N GLY A 745 19.09 7.78 17.72
CA GLY A 745 19.02 9.23 17.56
C GLY A 745 20.33 9.93 17.21
N GLN A 746 21.42 9.19 16.95
CA GLN A 746 22.69 9.77 16.49
C GLN A 746 22.74 9.86 14.96
N THR A 747 23.02 11.04 14.43
CA THR A 747 23.29 11.30 13.00
C THR A 747 24.81 11.34 12.77
N MET A 748 25.31 10.45 11.92
CA MET A 748 26.75 10.31 11.64
C MET A 748 27.22 11.20 10.49
N GLN A 749 26.37 11.43 9.49
CA GLN A 749 26.72 12.25 8.33
C GLN A 749 25.46 12.86 7.75
N ILE A 750 25.53 14.15 7.46
CA ILE A 750 24.52 14.89 6.70
C ILE A 750 25.14 15.33 5.37
N PHE A 751 24.42 15.11 4.29
CA PHE A 751 24.71 15.58 2.94
C PHE A 751 23.71 16.68 2.63
N ARG A 752 24.17 17.82 2.10
CA ARG A 752 23.32 19.00 1.84
C ARG A 752 23.10 19.21 0.36
N ALA A 753 21.92 19.69 -0.02
CA ALA A 753 21.53 19.96 -1.41
C ALA A 753 22.49 20.93 -2.11
N ASP A 754 23.20 21.77 -1.34
CA ASP A 754 24.25 22.68 -1.80
C ASP A 754 25.60 22.00 -2.12
N GLY A 755 25.72 20.67 -1.96
CA GLY A 755 26.95 19.92 -2.20
C GLY A 755 27.86 19.75 -0.98
N THR A 756 27.56 20.36 0.17
CA THR A 756 28.44 20.29 1.35
C THR A 756 28.12 19.11 2.27
N LEU A 757 29.05 18.81 3.19
CA LEU A 757 28.97 17.71 4.16
C LEU A 757 29.05 18.25 5.58
N HIS A 758 28.21 17.72 6.47
CA HIS A 758 28.27 17.99 7.91
C HIS A 758 28.42 16.67 8.68
N PRO A 759 29.63 16.35 9.18
CA PRO A 759 29.87 15.11 9.92
C PRO A 759 29.27 15.16 11.34
N GLY A 760 28.96 13.98 11.87
CA GLY A 760 28.55 13.73 13.25
C GLY A 760 29.72 13.77 14.26
N PRO A 761 29.45 13.51 15.55
CA PRO A 761 28.17 13.10 16.13
C PRO A 761 27.17 14.26 16.27
N ARG A 762 25.90 14.00 15.94
CA ARG A 762 24.79 14.98 16.01
C ARG A 762 23.48 14.27 16.35
N SER A 763 22.45 15.00 16.76
CA SER A 763 21.11 14.43 17.02
C SER A 763 19.99 15.04 16.18
N ASP A 764 20.33 15.97 15.29
CA ASP A 764 19.42 16.61 14.34
C ASP A 764 19.61 16.04 12.92
N TRP A 765 18.73 16.45 12.01
CA TRP A 765 18.71 16.00 10.60
C TRP A 765 18.71 14.48 10.46
N THR A 766 17.81 13.83 11.19
CA THR A 766 17.67 12.38 11.21
C THR A 766 16.31 11.94 10.69
N THR A 767 16.27 10.73 10.14
CA THR A 767 15.04 10.00 9.86
C THR A 767 14.67 9.06 11.01
N ALA A 768 15.49 8.95 12.07
CA ALA A 768 15.14 8.24 13.30
C ALA A 768 13.85 8.84 13.92
N GLY A 769 13.01 7.98 14.48
CA GLY A 769 11.67 8.35 14.98
C GLY A 769 10.56 8.37 13.92
N ARG A 770 10.89 8.36 12.61
CA ARG A 770 9.86 8.18 11.56
C ARG A 770 9.27 6.76 11.60
N PRO A 771 7.96 6.59 11.35
CA PRO A 771 7.34 5.28 11.33
C PRO A 771 7.89 4.42 10.18
N MET A 772 7.96 3.12 10.42
CA MET A 772 8.22 2.13 9.39
C MET A 772 6.96 1.91 8.56
N HIS A 773 7.11 1.65 7.27
CA HIS A 773 6.04 1.24 6.39
C HIS A 773 6.24 -0.21 5.97
N GLN A 774 5.16 -0.98 5.92
CA GLN A 774 5.18 -2.32 5.34
C GLN A 774 5.30 -2.18 3.82
N CYS A 775 6.52 -2.22 3.32
CA CYS A 775 6.78 -2.34 1.90
C CYS A 775 7.14 -3.78 1.54
N ARG A 776 6.65 -4.23 0.39
CA ARG A 776 7.20 -5.40 -0.29
C ARG A 776 8.11 -4.91 -1.42
N VAL A 777 9.34 -5.41 -1.46
CA VAL A 777 10.14 -5.35 -2.69
C VAL A 777 9.43 -6.30 -3.65
N ALA A 778 8.73 -5.76 -4.65
CA ALA A 778 8.10 -6.58 -5.66
C ALA A 778 9.22 -7.16 -6.54
N ASP A 779 9.40 -8.48 -6.50
CA ASP A 779 10.17 -9.17 -7.51
C ASP A 779 9.43 -8.98 -8.85
N LEU A 780 9.89 -8.01 -9.64
CA LEU A 780 9.55 -7.92 -11.05
C LEU A 780 10.30 -9.04 -11.77
N GLU A 781 9.73 -10.25 -11.73
CA GLU A 781 9.92 -11.22 -12.80
C GLU A 781 9.29 -10.60 -14.07
N LEU A 782 10.14 -10.33 -15.06
CA LEU A 782 9.78 -9.91 -16.41
C LEU A 782 9.55 -11.15 -17.27
#